data_AF-A0A9X0ACT5-F1
#
_entry.id   AF-A0A9X0ACT5-F1
#
_cell.length_a   1.000
_cell.length_b   1.000
_cell.length_c   1.000
_cell.angle_alpha   90.00
_cell.angle_beta   90.00
_cell.angle_gamma   90.00
#
_symmetry.space_group_name_H-M   'P 1'
#
loop_
_entity.id
_entity.type
_entity.pdbx_description
1 polymer ?
#
loop_
_entity_poly.entity_id
_entity_poly.type
_entity_poly.pdbx_seq_one_letter_code
_entity_poly.pdbx_strand_id
1 'polypeptide(L)'
;MCDFTSYCLFAVACGGAPTDESFAMSILRWSAGIILVLFNLWVKLDAHRVVKDYAWYWGDFFYLIDQELTFDGVFEMAPHPMYSVGYAGYYGISMMAASYSVLAISIVAHMAQFAFLLVVENPHIEKTYNAPSPRKHQENPSSSDSDHANALASSKEGSEYSVDPSPTHTPLLNAAQPLSVHNLMGLGNIDLFRITDVSVLLLQGYVFLITALTPSTPIYQALFVINAIFWRLWYAVGLGIILDRQSNKKMWTRHFVKYGDSTEEAWRQWKGMYHLSMTMCYASFIAATWKMYSMPSDWAYGLVLLRHVIGAGLVSLQIWTAISIYESLGEFGWFFGDFFFDHAPKLTYSGIYRYLNNPERIIGLAGIWGAVFITGSRAIFFLALLSHTLTFAFLQFVEKPHMQKLYGRNLRSEAGLSKSIKRSLPPQIKKWHGNVDRVLEETGHFVEEFLDAARPKFAAGVSTIFRDTSAIFSQYPARLTLTRIAPDLAGFDPRDYSVKIEGTAFDSAMHKRTTSKEGINARLPQERMDEFKPLVFEYGAPIKVKWTAPINHSKADWVGLYMVADNASREVTRIPSSGRWVATVPNEYEFTPADKGILVSNRFVSGEKRRDGSTQDYVEGEMLFEGDKLFWNQGVFEFRYHHDGKHNVMAISLPFEIRIPRFDDENSSLSISLDSDNSQSQSLIRSAVEQALLPVVRNCFDRDPDIAPNSVDESFGELVARDGKYPRRVVHAVHYMFGIEFAPEVVRADGNVRNLAWRICNAKQVLAPYSMSHSKGTNTPTGEKEKV
;
A
#
# COMPACT_ATOMS: atom_id res chain seq x y z
N MET A 1 -20.74 23.73 -17.74
CA MET A 1 -20.82 25.00 -18.50
C MET A 1 -20.74 26.23 -17.60
N CYS A 2 -21.55 26.34 -16.53
CA CYS A 2 -21.51 27.52 -15.62
C CYS A 2 -20.11 27.85 -15.09
N ASP A 3 -19.36 26.85 -14.65
CA ASP A 3 -17.99 27.00 -14.13
C ASP A 3 -17.03 27.57 -15.20
N PHE A 4 -16.95 26.94 -16.37
CA PHE A 4 -16.11 27.42 -17.48
C PHE A 4 -16.47 28.84 -17.93
N THR A 5 -17.76 29.17 -18.02
CA THR A 5 -18.20 30.53 -18.36
C THR A 5 -17.76 31.53 -17.29
N SER A 6 -17.91 31.19 -16.01
CA SER A 6 -17.46 32.02 -14.89
C SER A 6 -15.95 32.25 -14.92
N TYR A 7 -15.17 31.20 -15.21
CA TYR A 7 -13.73 31.29 -15.39
C TYR A 7 -13.34 32.22 -16.56
N CYS A 8 -14.00 32.10 -17.72
CA CYS A 8 -13.75 32.97 -18.87
C CYS A 8 -14.10 34.44 -18.56
N LEU A 9 -15.23 34.71 -17.89
CA LEU A 9 -15.60 36.06 -17.46
C LEU A 9 -14.58 36.63 -16.47
N PHE A 10 -14.12 35.81 -15.53
CA PHE A 10 -13.06 36.19 -14.60
C PHE A 10 -11.75 36.50 -15.33
N ALA A 11 -11.37 35.69 -16.32
CA ALA A 11 -10.18 35.91 -17.12
C ALA A 11 -10.25 37.19 -17.96
N VAL A 12 -11.44 37.53 -18.48
CA VAL A 12 -11.67 38.81 -19.17
C VAL A 12 -11.59 39.98 -18.19
N ALA A 13 -12.20 39.86 -17.01
CA ALA A 13 -12.21 40.92 -15.99
C ALA A 13 -10.81 41.19 -15.41
N CYS A 14 -10.00 40.14 -15.23
CA CYS A 14 -8.63 40.22 -14.71
C CYS A 14 -7.58 40.33 -15.82
N GLY A 15 -8.01 40.38 -17.09
CA GLY A 15 -7.15 40.44 -18.25
C GLY A 15 -6.54 41.82 -18.43
N GLY A 16 -5.24 41.88 -18.70
CA GLY A 16 -4.53 43.14 -18.90
C GLY A 16 -3.54 43.08 -20.05
N ALA A 17 -3.20 44.24 -20.61
CA ALA A 17 -2.05 44.38 -21.49
C ALA A 17 -0.80 44.68 -20.64
N PRO A 18 0.27 43.87 -20.71
CA PRO A 18 1.49 44.18 -19.97
C PRO A 18 2.10 45.48 -20.50
N THR A 19 2.51 46.37 -19.61
CA THR A 19 2.83 47.78 -19.93
C THR A 19 4.09 47.98 -20.79
N ASP A 20 4.90 46.93 -21.02
CA ASP A 20 6.15 46.98 -21.78
C ASP A 20 6.35 45.72 -22.67
N GLU A 21 5.28 45.06 -23.09
CA GLU A 21 5.36 43.85 -23.93
C GLU A 21 5.73 44.18 -25.38
N SER A 22 6.77 43.54 -25.92
CA SER A 22 7.10 43.66 -27.34
C SER A 22 6.01 43.01 -28.21
N PHE A 23 5.81 43.54 -29.42
CA PHE A 23 4.81 43.00 -30.34
C PHE A 23 5.03 41.51 -30.64
N ALA A 24 6.29 41.09 -30.76
CA ALA A 24 6.67 39.69 -30.95
C ALA A 24 6.27 38.80 -29.74
N MET A 25 6.50 39.27 -28.51
CA MET A 25 6.10 38.54 -27.31
C MET A 25 4.58 38.46 -27.18
N SER A 26 3.86 39.53 -27.54
CA SER A 26 2.39 39.53 -27.56
C SER A 26 1.84 38.50 -28.57
N ILE A 27 2.37 38.46 -29.80
CA ILE A 27 2.00 37.45 -30.80
C ILE A 27 2.29 36.04 -30.27
N LEU A 28 3.48 35.82 -29.71
CA LEU A 28 3.88 34.51 -29.19
C LEU A 28 2.95 34.06 -28.05
N ARG A 29 2.64 34.95 -27.11
CA ARG A 29 1.76 34.70 -25.96
C ARG A 29 0.34 34.37 -26.39
N TRP A 30 -0.22 35.15 -27.32
CA TRP A 30 -1.56 34.92 -27.85
C TRP A 30 -1.64 33.64 -28.69
N SER A 31 -0.68 33.43 -29.60
CA SER A 31 -0.65 32.22 -30.43
C SER A 31 -0.48 30.95 -29.60
N ALA A 32 0.44 30.93 -28.63
CA ALA A 32 0.62 29.82 -27.70
C ALA A 32 -0.65 29.57 -26.88
N GLY A 33 -1.29 30.62 -26.37
CA GLY A 33 -2.54 30.51 -25.64
C GLY A 33 -3.68 29.92 -26.46
N ILE A 34 -3.86 30.39 -27.70
CA ILE A 34 -4.86 29.87 -28.64
C ILE A 34 -4.58 28.39 -28.96
N ILE A 35 -3.32 28.02 -29.23
CA ILE A 35 -2.94 26.62 -29.48
C ILE A 35 -3.30 25.73 -28.28
N LEU A 36 -3.02 26.17 -27.05
CA LEU A 36 -3.37 25.43 -25.83
C LEU A 36 -4.89 25.27 -25.66
N VAL A 37 -5.68 26.29 -25.99
CA VAL A 37 -7.15 26.22 -25.96
C VAL A 37 -7.69 25.27 -27.03
N LEU A 38 -7.17 25.34 -28.25
CA LEU A 38 -7.57 24.42 -29.33
C LEU A 38 -7.19 22.97 -29.01
N PHE A 39 -6.00 22.75 -28.46
CA PHE A 39 -5.55 21.45 -27.99
C PHE A 39 -6.46 20.92 -26.86
N ASN A 40 -6.84 21.79 -25.93
CA ASN A 40 -7.77 21.44 -24.86
C ASN A 40 -9.13 21.00 -25.38
N LEU A 41 -9.68 21.74 -26.35
CA LEU A 41 -10.95 21.42 -26.99
C LEU A 41 -10.87 20.06 -27.69
N TRP A 42 -9.80 19.82 -28.45
CA TRP A 42 -9.57 18.52 -29.08
C TRP A 42 -9.50 17.38 -28.06
N VAL A 43 -8.74 17.53 -26.99
CA VAL A 43 -8.64 16.54 -25.90
C VAL A 43 -10.01 16.24 -25.29
N LYS A 44 -10.82 17.28 -25.00
CA LYS A 44 -12.15 17.10 -24.39
C LYS A 44 -13.13 16.42 -25.34
N LEU A 45 -13.14 16.81 -26.62
CA LEU A 45 -14.00 16.20 -27.63
C LEU A 45 -13.64 14.74 -27.90
N ASP A 46 -12.34 14.43 -28.01
CA ASP A 46 -11.89 13.06 -28.22
C ASP A 46 -12.11 12.19 -26.97
N ALA A 47 -11.90 12.74 -25.77
CA ALA A 47 -12.20 12.00 -24.55
C ALA A 47 -13.70 11.70 -24.41
N HIS A 48 -14.57 12.67 -24.73
CA HIS A 48 -16.03 12.47 -24.74
C HIS A 48 -16.45 11.41 -25.77
N ARG A 49 -15.82 11.40 -26.96
CA ARG A 49 -16.04 10.37 -27.99
C ARG A 49 -15.81 8.95 -27.47
N VAL A 50 -14.81 8.75 -26.61
CA VAL A 50 -14.41 7.45 -26.05
C VAL A 50 -15.29 7.05 -24.87
N VAL A 51 -15.46 7.95 -23.89
CA VAL A 51 -16.12 7.66 -22.62
C VAL A 51 -17.65 7.72 -22.71
N LYS A 52 -18.19 8.45 -23.71
CA LYS A 52 -19.63 8.71 -23.90
C LYS A 52 -20.27 9.45 -22.71
N ASP A 53 -21.54 9.83 -22.87
CA ASP A 53 -22.26 10.64 -21.87
C ASP A 53 -22.34 9.95 -20.50
N TYR A 54 -22.52 8.64 -20.48
CA TYR A 54 -22.70 7.89 -19.24
C TYR A 54 -21.51 8.06 -18.29
N ALA A 55 -20.29 7.76 -18.71
CA ALA A 55 -19.12 7.93 -17.86
C ALA A 55 -18.60 9.38 -17.82
N TRP A 56 -18.96 10.25 -18.80
CA TRP A 56 -18.65 11.68 -18.75
C TRP A 56 -19.37 12.41 -17.60
N TYR A 57 -20.56 11.96 -17.23
CA TYR A 57 -21.36 12.51 -16.13
C TYR A 57 -21.31 11.65 -14.85
N TRP A 58 -20.30 10.78 -14.70
CA TRP A 58 -20.17 9.89 -13.53
C TRP A 58 -21.40 9.01 -13.29
N GLY A 59 -22.05 8.54 -14.35
CA GLY A 59 -23.23 7.67 -14.27
C GLY A 59 -22.95 6.35 -13.55
N ASP A 60 -21.69 5.92 -13.52
CA ASP A 60 -21.17 4.77 -12.78
C ASP A 60 -21.26 4.89 -11.25
N PHE A 61 -21.49 6.10 -10.71
CA PHE A 61 -21.82 6.28 -9.30
C PHE A 61 -23.26 5.87 -8.97
N PHE A 62 -24.15 5.83 -9.96
CA PHE A 62 -25.59 5.64 -9.76
C PHE A 62 -26.12 4.34 -10.37
N TYR A 63 -25.58 3.95 -11.52
CA TYR A 63 -25.99 2.77 -12.27
C TYR A 63 -24.73 2.00 -12.64
N LEU A 64 -24.73 0.67 -12.56
CA LEU A 64 -23.63 -0.15 -13.08
C LEU A 64 -24.03 -0.64 -14.46
N ILE A 65 -23.28 -0.26 -15.49
CA ILE A 65 -23.48 -0.73 -16.86
C ILE A 65 -22.21 -1.46 -17.27
N ASP A 66 -22.35 -2.73 -17.68
CA ASP A 66 -21.29 -3.52 -18.27
C ASP A 66 -21.00 -3.00 -19.68
N GLN A 67 -20.12 -2.01 -19.76
CA GLN A 67 -19.64 -1.47 -21.03
C GLN A 67 -18.13 -1.71 -21.15
N GLU A 68 -17.73 -2.46 -22.18
CA GLU A 68 -16.31 -2.63 -22.51
C GLU A 68 -15.74 -1.31 -23.05
N LEU A 69 -15.08 -0.56 -22.17
CA LEU A 69 -14.38 0.68 -22.53
C LEU A 69 -13.13 0.34 -23.35
N THR A 70 -13.23 0.52 -24.67
CA THR A 70 -12.06 0.49 -25.54
C THR A 70 -11.32 1.81 -25.46
N PHE A 71 -10.22 1.82 -24.71
CA PHE A 71 -9.39 3.02 -24.54
C PHE A 71 -8.59 3.31 -25.83
N ASP A 72 -9.14 4.15 -26.70
CA ASP A 72 -8.48 4.64 -27.92
C ASP A 72 -8.23 6.17 -27.88
N GLY A 73 -7.50 6.70 -28.87
CA GLY A 73 -7.30 8.14 -29.04
C GLY A 73 -6.45 8.78 -27.92
N VAL A 74 -6.99 9.83 -27.29
CA VAL A 74 -6.29 10.58 -26.23
C VAL A 74 -6.05 9.73 -24.96
N PHE A 75 -6.82 8.65 -24.75
CA PHE A 75 -6.54 7.69 -23.66
C PHE A 75 -5.33 6.77 -23.93
N GLU A 76 -4.78 6.73 -25.15
CA GLU A 76 -3.44 6.17 -25.42
C GLU A 76 -2.31 7.15 -25.03
N MET A 77 -2.64 8.44 -24.87
CA MET A 77 -1.68 9.54 -24.67
C MET A 77 -1.41 9.84 -23.20
N ALA A 78 -2.46 9.82 -22.36
CA ALA A 78 -2.39 10.14 -20.94
C ALA A 78 -3.35 9.25 -20.11
N PRO A 79 -3.05 9.01 -18.82
CA PRO A 79 -3.87 8.18 -17.93
C PRO A 79 -5.28 8.71 -17.70
N HIS A 80 -5.39 9.99 -17.38
CA HIS A 80 -6.68 10.66 -17.17
C HIS A 80 -6.70 11.93 -18.01
N PRO A 81 -6.94 11.84 -19.33
CA PRO A 81 -6.75 12.96 -20.23
C PRO A 81 -7.70 14.12 -19.95
N MET A 82 -8.90 13.85 -19.43
CA MET A 82 -9.84 14.89 -19.00
C MET A 82 -9.34 15.71 -17.82
N TYR A 83 -8.57 15.09 -16.92
CA TYR A 83 -8.11 15.64 -15.64
C TYR A 83 -6.70 16.23 -15.76
N SER A 84 -5.89 15.75 -16.70
CA SER A 84 -4.49 16.13 -16.90
C SER A 84 -4.32 17.11 -18.07
N VAL A 85 -4.00 16.60 -19.26
CA VAL A 85 -3.80 17.41 -20.48
C VAL A 85 -5.04 18.22 -20.87
N GLY A 86 -6.22 17.77 -20.44
CA GLY A 86 -7.51 18.43 -20.56
C GLY A 86 -7.69 19.67 -19.70
N TYR A 87 -6.65 20.15 -19.00
CA TYR A 87 -6.61 21.48 -18.37
C TYR A 87 -5.64 22.45 -19.06
N ALA A 88 -4.94 22.04 -20.12
CA ALA A 88 -4.04 22.90 -20.90
C ALA A 88 -4.66 24.24 -21.32
N GLY A 89 -5.96 24.27 -21.61
CA GLY A 89 -6.68 25.47 -22.03
C GLY A 89 -6.80 26.53 -20.93
N TYR A 90 -6.85 26.13 -19.66
CA TYR A 90 -6.86 27.08 -18.54
C TYR A 90 -5.54 27.85 -18.48
N TYR A 91 -4.41 27.14 -18.68
CA TYR A 91 -3.10 27.77 -18.79
C TYR A 91 -2.96 28.63 -20.05
N GLY A 92 -3.58 28.22 -21.17
CA GLY A 92 -3.66 29.05 -22.38
C GLY A 92 -4.42 30.36 -22.14
N ILE A 93 -5.56 30.31 -21.45
CA ILE A 93 -6.37 31.49 -21.11
C ILE A 93 -5.62 32.40 -20.12
N SER A 94 -4.95 31.87 -19.10
CA SER A 94 -4.16 32.70 -18.19
C SER A 94 -2.99 33.39 -18.90
N MET A 95 -2.37 32.72 -19.87
CA MET A 95 -1.33 33.29 -20.72
C MET A 95 -1.89 34.41 -21.61
N MET A 96 -3.07 34.23 -22.23
CA MET A 96 -3.73 35.28 -23.02
C MET A 96 -4.21 36.46 -22.17
N ALA A 97 -4.70 36.21 -20.95
CA ALA A 97 -5.10 37.23 -20.01
C ALA A 97 -3.92 38.00 -19.39
N ALA A 98 -2.70 37.46 -19.52
CA ALA A 98 -1.47 37.99 -18.92
C ALA A 98 -1.61 38.31 -17.41
N SER A 99 -2.32 37.43 -16.68
CA SER A 99 -2.73 37.69 -15.31
C SER A 99 -2.34 36.55 -14.37
N TYR A 100 -1.56 36.87 -13.35
CA TYR A 100 -1.16 35.91 -12.31
C TYR A 100 -2.35 35.44 -11.47
N SER A 101 -3.37 36.27 -11.29
CA SER A 101 -4.62 35.87 -10.61
C SER A 101 -5.34 34.78 -11.40
N VAL A 102 -5.41 34.93 -12.73
CA VAL A 102 -6.01 33.92 -13.61
C VAL A 102 -5.17 32.64 -13.59
N LEU A 103 -3.84 32.75 -13.65
CA LEU A 103 -2.93 31.60 -13.53
C LEU A 103 -3.10 30.86 -12.20
N ALA A 104 -3.19 31.59 -11.08
CA ALA A 104 -3.38 30.99 -9.77
C ALA A 104 -4.69 30.22 -9.69
N ILE A 105 -5.79 30.79 -10.19
CA ILE A 105 -7.08 30.09 -10.27
C ILE A 105 -7.02 28.90 -11.23
N SER A 106 -6.31 28.98 -12.36
CA SER A 106 -6.08 27.82 -13.23
C SER A 106 -5.41 26.67 -12.48
N ILE A 107 -4.38 26.97 -11.68
CA ILE A 107 -3.64 25.97 -10.90
C ILE A 107 -4.54 25.38 -9.81
N VAL A 108 -5.27 26.21 -9.07
CA VAL A 108 -6.21 25.75 -8.04
C VAL A 108 -7.31 24.88 -8.64
N ALA A 109 -7.90 25.28 -9.76
CA ALA A 109 -8.92 24.49 -10.45
C ALA A 109 -8.36 23.13 -10.90
N HIS A 110 -7.16 23.10 -11.47
CA HIS A 110 -6.51 21.87 -11.90
C HIS A 110 -6.15 20.96 -10.71
N MET A 111 -5.65 21.53 -9.61
CA MET A 111 -5.38 20.78 -8.37
C MET A 111 -6.67 20.22 -7.75
N ALA A 112 -7.76 20.99 -7.73
CA ALA A 112 -9.06 20.53 -7.25
C ALA A 112 -9.58 19.35 -8.07
N GLN A 113 -9.38 19.41 -9.40
CA GLN A 113 -9.74 18.32 -10.29
C GLN A 113 -8.93 17.04 -9.99
N PHE A 114 -7.62 17.16 -9.77
CA PHE A 114 -6.78 16.03 -9.36
C PHE A 114 -7.14 15.51 -7.97
N ALA A 115 -7.51 16.40 -7.03
CA ALA A 115 -7.97 16.01 -5.72
C ALA A 115 -9.26 15.18 -5.81
N PHE A 116 -10.21 15.59 -6.66
CA PHE A 116 -11.41 14.79 -6.94
C PHE A 116 -11.06 13.42 -7.54
N LEU A 117 -10.17 13.39 -8.54
CA LEU A 117 -9.71 12.14 -9.15
C LEU A 117 -9.10 11.18 -8.12
N LEU A 118 -8.22 11.68 -7.26
CA LEU A 118 -7.50 10.84 -6.29
C LEU A 118 -8.36 10.41 -5.10
N VAL A 119 -9.25 11.29 -4.60
CA VAL A 119 -10.01 11.05 -3.37
C VAL A 119 -11.35 10.36 -3.64
N VAL A 120 -11.96 10.61 -4.80
CA VAL A 120 -13.33 10.18 -5.09
C VAL A 120 -13.35 9.16 -6.23
N GLU A 121 -12.81 9.52 -7.39
CA GLU A 121 -13.00 8.73 -8.61
C GLU A 121 -12.10 7.49 -8.68
N ASN A 122 -10.80 7.59 -8.38
CA ASN A 122 -9.89 6.43 -8.39
C ASN A 122 -10.34 5.34 -7.40
N PRO A 123 -10.67 5.64 -6.13
CA PRO A 123 -11.19 4.63 -5.21
C PRO A 123 -12.49 3.99 -5.70
N HIS A 124 -13.37 4.77 -6.36
CA HIS A 124 -14.61 4.25 -6.94
C HIS A 124 -14.34 3.31 -8.13
N ILE A 125 -13.45 3.71 -9.05
CA ILE A 125 -13.04 2.91 -10.21
C ILE A 125 -12.41 1.59 -9.73
N GLU A 126 -11.50 1.64 -8.77
CA GLU A 126 -10.82 0.46 -8.23
C GLU A 126 -11.79 -0.50 -7.56
N LYS A 127 -12.79 0.02 -6.85
CA LYS A 127 -13.83 -0.79 -6.21
C LYS A 127 -14.77 -1.44 -7.23
N THR A 128 -15.11 -0.72 -8.30
CA THR A 128 -16.18 -1.12 -9.24
C THR A 128 -15.66 -1.97 -10.38
N TYR A 129 -14.54 -1.58 -11.00
CA TYR A 129 -14.04 -2.19 -12.24
C TYR A 129 -12.82 -3.10 -12.02
N ASN A 130 -12.07 -2.91 -10.91
CA ASN A 130 -10.95 -3.78 -10.53
C ASN A 130 -11.35 -4.73 -9.37
N ALA A 131 -12.60 -5.18 -9.39
CA ALA A 131 -13.09 -6.22 -8.50
C ALA A 131 -12.37 -7.55 -8.82
N PRO A 132 -11.96 -8.33 -7.80
CA PRO A 132 -11.21 -9.57 -8.01
C PRO A 132 -11.96 -10.54 -8.91
N SER A 133 -11.25 -11.19 -9.84
CA SER A 133 -11.82 -12.37 -10.50
C SER A 133 -12.10 -13.46 -9.44
N PRO A 134 -13.28 -14.13 -9.47
CA PRO A 134 -13.57 -15.23 -8.57
C PRO A 134 -12.47 -16.27 -8.62
N ARG A 135 -12.07 -16.79 -7.46
CA ARG A 135 -11.01 -17.77 -7.34
C ARG A 135 -11.32 -18.98 -8.22
N LYS A 136 -10.39 -19.37 -9.10
CA LYS A 136 -10.48 -20.71 -9.72
C LYS A 136 -10.19 -21.74 -8.64
N HIS A 137 -11.24 -22.38 -8.14
CA HIS A 137 -11.06 -23.60 -7.35
C HIS A 137 -10.31 -24.62 -8.23
N GLN A 138 -9.10 -24.99 -7.81
CA GLN A 138 -8.53 -26.27 -8.25
C GLN A 138 -9.31 -27.37 -7.53
N GLU A 139 -10.53 -27.65 -7.99
CA GLU A 139 -11.08 -28.98 -7.81
C GLU A 139 -10.17 -29.91 -8.61
N ASN A 140 -9.25 -30.59 -7.94
CA ASN A 140 -8.60 -31.76 -8.54
C ASN A 140 -9.70 -32.82 -8.68
N PRO A 141 -10.19 -33.15 -9.90
CA PRO A 141 -11.04 -34.31 -10.06
C PRO A 141 -10.18 -35.52 -9.67
N SER A 142 -10.78 -36.48 -8.94
CA SER A 142 -10.15 -37.77 -8.70
C SER A 142 -9.64 -38.35 -10.01
N SER A 143 -8.42 -38.91 -10.02
CA SER A 143 -7.80 -39.50 -11.21
C SER A 143 -8.70 -40.53 -11.92
N SER A 144 -9.64 -41.15 -11.20
CA SER A 144 -10.65 -42.07 -11.73
C SER A 144 -11.71 -41.42 -12.62
N ASP A 145 -12.05 -40.14 -12.41
CA ASP A 145 -13.11 -39.46 -13.19
C ASP A 145 -12.56 -38.90 -14.51
N SER A 146 -11.30 -38.47 -14.52
CA SER A 146 -10.58 -38.06 -15.74
C SER A 146 -10.34 -39.24 -16.70
N ASP A 147 -10.07 -40.43 -16.18
CA ASP A 147 -9.87 -41.63 -17.01
C ASP A 147 -11.20 -42.13 -17.61
N HIS A 148 -12.30 -42.03 -16.86
CA HIS A 148 -13.64 -42.35 -17.36
C HIS A 148 -14.13 -41.36 -18.42
N ALA A 149 -13.85 -40.06 -18.23
CA ALA A 149 -14.21 -39.01 -19.20
C ALA A 149 -13.40 -39.12 -20.50
N ASN A 150 -12.10 -39.43 -20.41
CA ASN A 150 -11.24 -39.64 -21.57
C ASN A 150 -11.59 -40.93 -22.34
N ALA A 151 -11.98 -42.01 -21.65
CA ALA A 151 -12.44 -43.25 -22.30
C ALA A 151 -13.81 -43.09 -23.01
N LEU A 152 -14.69 -42.23 -22.49
CA LEU A 152 -15.96 -41.89 -23.13
C LEU A 152 -15.77 -40.95 -24.33
N ALA A 153 -14.74 -40.09 -24.31
CA ALA A 153 -14.40 -39.22 -25.44
C ALA A 153 -13.67 -39.97 -26.57
N SER A 154 -12.79 -40.92 -26.24
CA SER A 154 -12.00 -41.69 -27.23
C SER A 154 -12.80 -42.72 -28.03
N SER A 155 -14.06 -42.98 -27.67
CA SER A 155 -14.94 -43.89 -28.41
C SER A 155 -15.84 -43.20 -29.44
N LYS A 156 -15.86 -41.87 -29.49
CA LYS A 156 -16.72 -41.09 -30.39
C LYS A 156 -16.03 -40.42 -31.57
N GLU A 157 -14.71 -40.30 -31.57
CA GLU A 157 -13.97 -39.73 -32.70
C GLU A 157 -12.78 -40.63 -33.05
N GLY A 158 -12.93 -41.42 -34.10
CA GLY A 158 -11.85 -42.20 -34.68
C GLY A 158 -10.82 -41.28 -35.35
N SER A 159 -9.85 -40.79 -34.59
CA SER A 159 -8.67 -40.10 -35.12
C SER A 159 -7.45 -40.38 -34.25
N GLU A 160 -6.49 -41.07 -34.85
CA GLU A 160 -5.14 -41.29 -34.31
C GLU A 160 -4.43 -39.94 -34.16
N TYR A 161 -4.06 -39.57 -32.94
CA TYR A 161 -3.09 -38.50 -32.69
C TYR A 161 -1.78 -39.11 -32.22
N SER A 162 -0.73 -38.88 -33.03
CA SER A 162 0.67 -39.17 -32.74
C SER A 162 1.16 -38.40 -31.52
N VAL A 163 1.77 -39.12 -30.58
CA VAL A 163 2.43 -38.59 -29.38
C VAL A 163 3.77 -37.96 -29.78
N ASP A 164 3.83 -36.63 -29.84
CA ASP A 164 5.09 -35.89 -29.75
C ASP A 164 5.37 -35.54 -28.28
N PRO A 165 6.54 -35.89 -27.73
CA PRO A 165 6.87 -35.65 -26.32
C PRO A 165 7.28 -34.19 -26.15
N SER A 166 6.31 -33.31 -25.91
CA SER A 166 6.60 -32.00 -25.32
C SER A 166 7.04 -32.23 -23.86
N PRO A 167 8.18 -31.67 -23.42
CA PRO A 167 8.63 -31.84 -22.05
C PRO A 167 7.66 -31.12 -21.14
N THR A 168 6.89 -31.90 -20.39
CA THR A 168 6.22 -31.47 -19.17
C THR A 168 7.32 -30.94 -18.25
N HIS A 169 7.61 -29.64 -18.34
CA HIS A 169 8.30 -28.92 -17.29
C HIS A 169 7.37 -28.91 -16.09
N THR A 170 7.35 -30.04 -15.36
CA THR A 170 7.22 -30.03 -13.92
C THR A 170 8.19 -28.96 -13.43
N PRO A 171 7.73 -27.86 -12.81
CA PRO A 171 8.65 -27.01 -12.09
C PRO A 171 9.21 -27.89 -10.97
N LEU A 172 10.47 -28.27 -11.12
CA LEU A 172 11.25 -28.87 -10.04
C LEU A 172 11.06 -28.00 -8.80
N LEU A 173 10.52 -28.62 -7.75
CA LEU A 173 10.42 -28.12 -6.39
C LEU A 173 11.81 -27.69 -5.89
N ASN A 174 12.24 -26.49 -6.24
CA ASN A 174 13.17 -25.74 -5.41
C ASN A 174 12.29 -24.97 -4.43
N ALA A 175 12.40 -25.33 -3.14
CA ALA A 175 11.73 -24.66 -2.04
C ALA A 175 11.87 -23.14 -2.19
N ALA A 176 10.80 -22.49 -2.62
CA ALA A 176 10.77 -21.05 -2.79
C ALA A 176 10.98 -20.44 -1.40
N GLN A 177 12.19 -19.91 -1.16
CA GLN A 177 12.39 -19.08 0.02
C GLN A 177 11.38 -17.93 -0.05
N PRO A 178 10.69 -17.65 1.06
CA PRO A 178 9.64 -16.66 1.03
C PRO A 178 10.25 -15.27 0.77
N LEU A 179 9.54 -14.45 0.00
CA LEU A 179 10.03 -13.17 -0.49
C LEU A 179 10.48 -12.26 0.69
N SER A 180 11.59 -11.54 0.48
CA SER A 180 12.02 -10.50 1.43
C SER A 180 11.04 -9.34 1.37
N VAL A 181 10.38 -9.08 2.49
CA VAL A 181 9.22 -8.17 2.55
C VAL A 181 9.62 -6.71 2.79
N HIS A 182 10.79 -6.52 3.39
CA HIS A 182 11.20 -5.19 3.83
C HIS A 182 11.90 -4.43 2.70
N ASN A 183 11.10 -3.70 1.95
CA ASN A 183 11.55 -2.80 0.89
C ASN A 183 12.55 -1.76 1.42
N LEU A 184 13.44 -1.27 0.56
CA LEU A 184 14.42 -0.23 0.89
C LEU A 184 13.90 1.20 0.64
N MET A 185 12.85 1.34 -0.17
CA MET A 185 12.30 2.66 -0.57
C MET A 185 10.99 2.96 0.18
N GLY A 186 10.81 4.23 0.56
CA GLY A 186 9.60 4.77 1.18
C GLY A 186 9.79 5.18 2.64
N LEU A 187 9.20 6.32 3.05
CA LEU A 187 9.33 6.85 4.42
C LEU A 187 8.78 5.91 5.50
N GLY A 188 7.79 5.08 5.16
CA GLY A 188 7.23 4.06 6.07
C GLY A 188 8.07 2.78 6.19
N ASN A 189 9.13 2.64 5.38
CA ASN A 189 10.00 1.45 5.33
C ASN A 189 11.42 1.77 5.83
N ILE A 190 11.61 2.83 6.61
CA ILE A 190 12.91 3.16 7.19
C ILE A 190 13.14 2.26 8.41
N ASP A 191 14.23 1.49 8.40
CA ASP A 191 14.62 0.62 9.50
C ASP A 191 15.94 1.09 10.12
N LEU A 192 15.89 1.53 11.38
CA LEU A 192 17.07 1.98 12.13
C LEU A 192 18.04 0.84 12.45
N PHE A 193 17.63 -0.43 12.33
CA PHE A 193 18.52 -1.58 12.47
C PHE A 193 19.25 -1.92 11.17
N ARG A 194 18.81 -1.35 10.03
CA ARG A 194 19.45 -1.56 8.75
C ARG A 194 20.61 -0.59 8.56
N ILE A 195 21.82 -1.13 8.41
CA ILE A 195 23.06 -0.36 8.22
C ILE A 195 22.94 0.62 7.04
N THR A 196 22.31 0.20 5.94
CA THR A 196 22.09 1.06 4.77
C THR A 196 21.29 2.31 5.12
N ASP A 197 20.17 2.17 5.83
CA ASP A 197 19.26 3.27 6.13
C ASP A 197 19.91 4.24 7.14
N VAL A 198 20.57 3.70 8.17
CA VAL A 198 21.36 4.49 9.12
C VAL A 198 22.47 5.26 8.41
N SER A 199 23.19 4.62 7.49
CA SER A 199 24.26 5.26 6.72
C SER A 199 23.73 6.40 5.86
N VAL A 200 22.59 6.19 5.18
CA VAL A 200 21.94 7.23 4.37
C VAL A 200 21.47 8.39 5.22
N LEU A 201 20.81 8.14 6.36
CA LEU A 201 20.35 9.19 7.27
C LEU A 201 21.52 9.99 7.85
N LEU A 202 22.59 9.33 8.26
CA LEU A 202 23.80 10.01 8.76
C LEU A 202 24.45 10.86 7.67
N LEU A 203 24.63 10.32 6.46
CA LEU A 203 25.22 11.07 5.35
C LEU A 203 24.36 12.26 4.92
N GLN A 204 23.04 12.10 4.84
CA GLN A 204 22.11 13.21 4.59
C GLN A 204 22.20 14.26 5.70
N GLY A 205 22.25 13.82 6.97
CA GLY A 205 22.43 14.70 8.12
C GLY A 205 23.75 15.49 8.04
N TYR A 206 24.85 14.84 7.66
CA TYR A 206 26.13 15.52 7.45
C TYR A 206 26.08 16.51 6.29
N VAL A 207 25.52 16.13 5.13
CA VAL A 207 25.37 17.05 3.99
C VAL A 207 24.52 18.24 4.38
N PHE A 208 23.40 18.03 5.08
CA PHE A 208 22.54 19.10 5.58
C PHE A 208 23.28 20.02 6.55
N LEU A 209 23.96 19.47 7.55
CA LEU A 209 24.70 20.23 8.55
C LEU A 209 25.81 21.06 7.90
N ILE A 210 26.60 20.48 7.01
CA ILE A 210 27.65 21.19 6.27
C ILE A 210 27.02 22.28 5.40
N THR A 211 25.90 22.00 4.75
CA THR A 211 25.17 23.00 3.94
C THR A 211 24.65 24.14 4.81
N ALA A 212 24.09 23.87 5.99
CA ALA A 212 23.55 24.90 6.87
C ALA A 212 24.64 25.77 7.52
N LEU A 213 25.75 25.16 7.97
CA LEU A 213 26.79 25.84 8.74
C LEU A 213 27.81 26.60 7.87
N THR A 214 27.96 26.22 6.60
CA THR A 214 28.99 26.81 5.73
C THR A 214 28.50 28.13 5.12
N PRO A 215 29.31 29.21 5.05
CA PRO A 215 28.89 30.45 4.39
C PRO A 215 28.79 30.30 2.87
N SER A 216 27.94 31.10 2.22
CA SER A 216 27.74 31.09 0.76
C SER A 216 28.83 31.87 0.00
N THR A 217 30.10 31.65 0.31
CA THR A 217 31.22 32.27 -0.43
C THR A 217 31.48 31.53 -1.74
N PRO A 218 32.07 32.16 -2.77
CA PRO A 218 32.29 31.52 -4.09
C PRO A 218 33.11 30.23 -4.01
N ILE A 219 34.02 30.12 -3.03
CA ILE A 219 34.83 28.90 -2.80
C ILE A 219 33.92 27.75 -2.36
N TYR A 220 33.09 27.96 -1.34
CA TYR A 220 32.17 26.93 -0.86
C TYR A 220 31.13 26.58 -1.92
N GLN A 221 30.60 27.59 -2.62
CA GLN A 221 29.72 27.40 -3.77
C GLN A 221 30.34 26.46 -4.82
N ALA A 222 31.60 26.67 -5.19
CA ALA A 222 32.33 25.80 -6.11
C ALA A 222 32.51 24.37 -5.54
N LEU A 223 32.85 24.23 -4.26
CA LEU A 223 32.99 22.92 -3.61
C LEU A 223 31.69 22.11 -3.63
N PHE A 224 30.54 22.74 -3.38
CA PHE A 224 29.24 22.06 -3.45
C PHE A 224 28.89 21.62 -4.88
N VAL A 225 29.21 22.44 -5.88
CA VAL A 225 29.03 22.08 -7.31
C VAL A 225 29.94 20.92 -7.70
N ILE A 226 31.23 20.94 -7.30
CA ILE A 226 32.17 19.84 -7.55
C ILE A 226 31.69 18.54 -6.89
N ASN A 227 31.23 18.62 -5.64
CA ASN A 227 30.66 17.47 -4.94
C ASN A 227 29.43 16.90 -5.68
N ALA A 228 28.54 17.77 -6.16
CA ALA A 228 27.38 17.32 -6.95
C ALA A 228 27.78 16.69 -8.29
N ILE A 229 28.80 17.23 -8.98
CA ILE A 229 29.36 16.63 -10.20
C ILE A 229 29.95 15.25 -9.89
N PHE A 230 30.72 15.12 -8.82
CA PHE A 230 31.32 13.85 -8.40
C PHE A 230 30.25 12.78 -8.18
N TRP A 231 29.24 13.06 -7.37
CA TRP A 231 28.16 12.11 -7.10
C TRP A 231 27.34 11.80 -8.34
N ARG A 232 27.16 12.77 -9.25
CA ARG A 232 26.46 12.54 -10.51
C ARG A 232 27.23 11.60 -11.44
N LEU A 233 28.55 11.78 -11.56
CA LEU A 233 29.43 10.90 -12.34
C LEU A 233 29.50 9.51 -11.72
N TRP A 234 29.62 9.40 -10.40
CA TRP A 234 29.59 8.12 -9.70
C TRP A 234 28.28 7.36 -9.94
N TYR A 235 27.15 8.05 -9.77
CA TYR A 235 25.83 7.45 -9.92
C TYR A 235 25.57 6.97 -11.35
N ALA A 236 25.89 7.78 -12.37
CA ALA A 236 25.62 7.40 -13.76
C ALA A 236 26.71 6.49 -14.37
N VAL A 237 27.98 6.89 -14.26
CA VAL A 237 29.09 6.20 -14.91
C VAL A 237 29.62 5.07 -14.03
N GLY A 238 29.84 5.33 -12.74
CA GLY A 238 30.38 4.36 -11.81
C GLY A 238 29.49 3.12 -11.69
N LEU A 239 28.21 3.32 -11.33
CA LEU A 239 27.24 2.23 -11.24
C LEU A 239 26.95 1.61 -12.62
N GLY A 240 26.91 2.41 -13.68
CA GLY A 240 26.72 1.92 -15.05
C GLY A 240 27.81 0.94 -15.50
N ILE A 241 29.08 1.20 -15.17
CA ILE A 241 30.18 0.27 -15.45
C ILE A 241 30.04 -1.02 -14.65
N ILE A 242 29.57 -0.95 -13.40
CA ILE A 242 29.35 -2.14 -12.57
C ILE A 242 28.22 -2.99 -13.17
N LEU A 243 27.11 -2.36 -13.58
CA LEU A 243 25.99 -3.03 -14.24
C LEU A 243 26.37 -3.65 -15.58
N ASP A 244 27.13 -2.95 -16.43
CA ASP A 244 27.63 -3.51 -17.70
C ASP A 244 28.49 -4.76 -17.45
N ARG A 245 29.44 -4.67 -16.50
CA ARG A 245 30.27 -5.82 -16.10
C ARG A 245 29.46 -6.94 -15.47
N GLN A 246 28.38 -6.62 -14.76
CA GLN A 246 27.46 -7.59 -14.20
C GLN A 246 26.65 -8.30 -15.31
N SER A 247 26.11 -7.56 -16.28
CA SER A 247 25.38 -8.09 -17.44
C SER A 247 26.24 -9.03 -18.30
N ASN A 248 27.51 -8.69 -18.50
CA ASN A 248 28.41 -9.41 -19.40
C ASN A 248 29.21 -10.52 -18.72
N LYS A 249 29.71 -10.28 -17.50
CA LYS A 249 30.65 -11.18 -16.80
C LYS A 249 30.15 -11.64 -15.44
N LYS A 250 28.97 -11.20 -15.00
CA LYS A 250 28.42 -11.42 -13.65
C LYS A 250 29.44 -11.10 -12.55
N MET A 251 30.24 -10.04 -12.77
CA MET A 251 31.41 -9.71 -11.95
C MET A 251 31.05 -9.50 -10.47
N TRP A 252 29.94 -8.80 -10.20
CA TRP A 252 29.49 -8.52 -8.84
C TRP A 252 29.06 -9.79 -8.13
N THR A 253 28.15 -10.57 -8.74
CA THR A 253 27.69 -11.83 -8.16
C THR A 253 28.84 -12.82 -7.95
N ARG A 254 29.76 -12.93 -8.91
CA ARG A 254 30.94 -13.80 -8.78
C ARG A 254 31.88 -13.37 -7.65
N HIS A 255 31.97 -12.07 -7.37
CA HIS A 255 32.77 -11.58 -6.25
C HIS A 255 32.25 -12.13 -4.92
N PHE A 256 30.95 -11.99 -4.65
CA PHE A 256 30.32 -12.50 -3.42
C PHE A 256 30.35 -14.03 -3.33
N VAL A 257 30.00 -14.72 -4.43
CA VAL A 257 30.03 -16.18 -4.47
C VAL A 257 31.44 -16.74 -4.23
N LYS A 258 32.49 -16.03 -4.65
CA LYS A 258 33.88 -16.42 -4.38
C LYS A 258 34.19 -16.49 -2.88
N TYR A 259 33.55 -15.67 -2.06
CA TYR A 259 33.73 -15.66 -0.59
C TYR A 259 32.72 -16.55 0.14
N GLY A 260 31.86 -17.27 -0.58
CA GLY A 260 30.86 -18.17 0.00
C GLY A 260 29.49 -17.52 0.25
N ASP A 261 29.30 -16.26 -0.16
CA ASP A 261 28.02 -15.56 -0.01
C ASP A 261 27.01 -15.95 -1.10
N SER A 262 25.71 -15.78 -0.81
CA SER A 262 24.63 -16.08 -1.73
C SER A 262 24.44 -15.00 -2.82
N THR A 263 23.75 -15.36 -3.90
CA THR A 263 23.36 -14.40 -4.95
C THR A 263 22.40 -13.33 -4.42
N GLU A 264 21.58 -13.67 -3.42
CA GLU A 264 20.69 -12.76 -2.71
C GLU A 264 21.46 -11.74 -1.87
N GLU A 265 22.56 -12.14 -1.23
CA GLU A 265 23.41 -11.21 -0.50
C GLU A 265 24.07 -10.20 -1.45
N ALA A 266 24.60 -10.70 -2.57
CA ALA A 266 25.18 -9.85 -3.61
C ALA A 266 24.16 -8.80 -4.10
N TRP A 267 22.90 -9.23 -4.29
CA TRP A 267 21.80 -8.36 -4.66
C TRP A 267 21.45 -7.35 -3.56
N ARG A 268 21.40 -7.78 -2.30
CA ARG A 268 21.13 -6.91 -1.14
C ARG A 268 22.17 -5.79 -1.01
N GLN A 269 23.45 -6.13 -1.18
CA GLN A 269 24.55 -5.15 -1.17
C GLN A 269 24.48 -4.19 -2.35
N TRP A 270 24.11 -4.68 -3.54
CA TRP A 270 23.86 -3.83 -4.70
C TRP A 270 22.72 -2.82 -4.44
N LYS A 271 21.57 -3.27 -3.91
CA LYS A 271 20.46 -2.38 -3.53
C LYS A 271 20.93 -1.28 -2.58
N GLY A 272 21.71 -1.65 -1.57
CA GLY A 272 22.28 -0.70 -0.61
C GLY A 272 23.19 0.35 -1.26
N MET A 273 24.14 -0.09 -2.09
CA MET A 273 25.06 0.81 -2.79
C MET A 273 24.33 1.74 -3.77
N TYR A 274 23.36 1.22 -4.52
CA TYR A 274 22.55 1.99 -5.46
C TYR A 274 21.70 3.03 -4.72
N HIS A 275 21.00 2.62 -3.65
CA HIS A 275 20.16 3.50 -2.85
C HIS A 275 20.96 4.65 -2.21
N LEU A 276 22.12 4.34 -1.62
CA LEU A 276 23.01 5.34 -1.05
C LEU A 276 23.50 6.31 -2.13
N SER A 277 23.97 5.80 -3.26
CA SER A 277 24.51 6.63 -4.36
C SER A 277 23.44 7.53 -4.96
N MET A 278 22.22 7.02 -5.17
CA MET A 278 21.07 7.78 -5.64
C MET A 278 20.74 8.90 -4.65
N THR A 279 20.68 8.58 -3.36
CA THR A 279 20.35 9.55 -2.32
C THR A 279 21.39 10.64 -2.20
N MET A 280 22.68 10.29 -2.27
CA MET A 280 23.78 11.26 -2.28
C MET A 280 23.79 12.12 -3.55
N CYS A 281 23.42 11.57 -4.70
CA CYS A 281 23.25 12.33 -5.95
C CYS A 281 22.19 13.42 -5.79
N TYR A 282 21.02 13.10 -5.22
CA TYR A 282 19.98 14.10 -4.94
C TYR A 282 20.36 15.06 -3.81
N ALA A 283 20.92 14.58 -2.70
CA ALA A 283 21.29 15.41 -1.55
C ALA A 283 22.38 16.44 -1.93
N SER A 284 23.40 16.01 -2.68
CA SER A 284 24.46 16.91 -3.16
C SER A 284 23.93 17.93 -4.18
N PHE A 285 23.02 17.52 -5.08
CA PHE A 285 22.35 18.43 -6.02
C PHE A 285 21.49 19.48 -5.30
N ILE A 286 20.70 19.07 -4.31
CA ILE A 286 19.86 19.98 -3.50
C ILE A 286 20.75 20.93 -2.69
N ALA A 287 21.84 20.44 -2.10
CA ALA A 287 22.80 21.28 -1.38
C ALA A 287 23.47 22.31 -2.29
N ALA A 288 23.88 21.92 -3.50
CA ALA A 288 24.40 22.85 -4.50
C ALA A 288 23.35 23.89 -4.91
N THR A 289 22.11 23.45 -5.14
CA THR A 289 20.97 24.32 -5.49
C THR A 289 20.70 25.32 -4.37
N TRP A 290 20.66 24.89 -3.10
CA TRP A 290 20.53 25.78 -1.94
C TRP A 290 21.62 26.84 -1.94
N LYS A 291 22.88 26.43 -2.13
CA LYS A 291 24.03 27.36 -2.11
C LYS A 291 24.07 28.33 -3.29
N MET A 292 23.51 27.93 -4.43
CA MET A 292 23.37 28.79 -5.61
C MET A 292 22.09 29.63 -5.59
N TYR A 293 21.15 29.34 -4.68
CA TYR A 293 19.88 30.04 -4.61
C TYR A 293 20.06 31.40 -3.95
N SER A 294 19.47 32.42 -4.57
CA SER A 294 19.35 33.76 -3.99
C SER A 294 17.87 34.04 -3.78
N MET A 295 17.49 34.30 -2.53
CA MET A 295 16.10 34.57 -2.19
C MET A 295 15.67 35.90 -2.83
N PRO A 296 14.64 35.90 -3.71
CA PRO A 296 14.14 37.13 -4.29
C PRO A 296 13.55 38.02 -3.21
N SER A 297 13.86 39.32 -3.25
CA SER A 297 13.20 40.31 -2.41
C SER A 297 11.74 40.54 -2.82
N ASP A 298 11.47 40.52 -4.14
CA ASP A 298 10.14 40.75 -4.72
C ASP A 298 9.70 39.56 -5.58
N TRP A 299 8.63 38.88 -5.15
CA TRP A 299 8.08 37.72 -5.86
C TRP A 299 7.27 38.12 -7.11
N ALA A 300 6.59 39.27 -7.05
CA ALA A 300 5.78 39.79 -8.15
C ALA A 300 6.61 40.44 -9.27
N TYR A 301 7.92 40.58 -9.09
CA TYR A 301 8.78 41.22 -10.06
C TYR A 301 9.05 40.31 -11.28
N GLY A 302 8.67 40.80 -12.46
CA GLY A 302 8.95 40.13 -13.73
C GLY A 302 8.43 38.69 -13.78
N LEU A 303 9.32 37.77 -14.14
CA LEU A 303 9.01 36.34 -14.27
C LEU A 303 9.39 35.52 -13.04
N VAL A 304 9.72 36.16 -11.90
CA VAL A 304 10.20 35.46 -10.70
C VAL A 304 9.15 34.47 -10.19
N LEU A 305 7.91 34.92 -9.99
CA LEU A 305 6.80 34.06 -9.60
C LEU A 305 6.59 32.93 -10.61
N LEU A 306 6.55 33.24 -11.91
CA LEU A 306 6.36 32.26 -12.97
C LEU A 306 7.47 31.18 -12.95
N ARG A 307 8.73 31.59 -12.80
CA ARG A 307 9.89 30.67 -12.72
C ARG A 307 9.81 29.73 -11.53
N HIS A 308 9.39 30.23 -10.37
CA HIS A 308 9.21 29.41 -9.17
C HIS A 308 8.00 28.47 -9.31
N VAL A 309 6.89 28.93 -9.90
CA VAL A 309 5.71 28.11 -10.15
C VAL A 309 6.02 26.99 -11.15
N ILE A 310 6.66 27.31 -12.29
CA ILE A 310 7.10 26.31 -13.27
C ILE A 310 8.13 25.36 -12.64
N GLY A 311 9.10 25.91 -11.90
CA GLY A 311 10.14 25.13 -11.25
C GLY A 311 9.60 24.15 -10.22
N ALA A 312 8.70 24.60 -9.35
CA ALA A 312 8.01 23.76 -8.39
C ALA A 312 7.15 22.71 -9.09
N GLY A 313 6.40 23.09 -10.14
CA GLY A 313 5.61 22.15 -10.94
C GLY A 313 6.45 21.05 -11.58
N LEU A 314 7.64 21.37 -12.09
CA LEU A 314 8.58 20.40 -12.66
C LEU A 314 9.18 19.47 -11.58
N VAL A 315 9.45 19.98 -10.38
CA VAL A 315 9.88 19.16 -9.23
C VAL A 315 8.77 18.19 -8.82
N SER A 316 7.53 18.67 -8.67
CA SER A 316 6.36 17.83 -8.39
C SER A 316 6.16 16.77 -9.48
N LEU A 317 6.34 17.13 -10.75
CA LEU A 317 6.24 16.21 -11.88
C LEU A 317 7.30 15.11 -11.82
N GLN A 318 8.55 15.43 -11.46
CA GLN A 318 9.59 14.42 -11.27
C GLN A 318 9.29 13.49 -10.10
N ILE A 319 8.82 14.02 -8.96
CA ILE A 319 8.44 13.21 -7.80
C ILE A 319 7.30 12.25 -8.18
N TRP A 320 6.26 12.76 -8.83
CA TRP A 320 5.16 11.93 -9.33
C TRP A 320 5.65 10.85 -10.28
N THR A 321 6.51 11.19 -11.24
CA THR A 321 7.10 10.23 -12.17
C THR A 321 7.88 9.13 -11.45
N ALA A 322 8.68 9.49 -10.44
CA ALA A 322 9.46 8.53 -9.66
C ALA A 322 8.56 7.57 -8.86
N ILE A 323 7.49 8.08 -8.24
CA ILE A 323 6.50 7.27 -7.53
C ILE A 323 5.82 6.30 -8.51
N SER A 324 5.37 6.79 -9.66
CA SER A 324 4.69 5.96 -10.66
C SER A 324 5.59 4.88 -11.28
N ILE A 325 6.89 5.17 -11.47
CA ILE A 325 7.87 4.18 -11.91
C ILE A 325 8.04 3.10 -10.84
N TYR A 326 8.20 3.49 -9.58
CA TYR A 326 8.37 2.55 -8.46
C TYR A 326 7.14 1.66 -8.26
N GLU A 327 5.93 2.20 -8.35
CA GLU A 327 4.68 1.44 -8.28
C GLU A 327 4.54 0.44 -9.44
N SER A 328 5.02 0.79 -10.64
CA SER A 328 4.90 -0.07 -11.83
C SER A 328 5.97 -1.18 -11.86
N LEU A 329 7.22 -0.86 -11.49
CA LEU A 329 8.35 -1.79 -11.54
C LEU A 329 8.53 -2.61 -10.24
N GLY A 330 8.05 -2.08 -9.12
CA GLY A 330 8.38 -2.59 -7.79
C GLY A 330 9.86 -2.44 -7.44
N GLU A 331 10.25 -2.99 -6.28
CA GLU A 331 11.64 -2.93 -5.80
C GLU A 331 12.60 -3.68 -6.75
N PHE A 332 12.15 -4.80 -7.32
CA PHE A 332 12.97 -5.61 -8.22
C PHE A 332 13.41 -4.82 -9.46
N GLY A 333 12.48 -4.17 -10.16
CA GLY A 333 12.82 -3.38 -11.35
C GLY A 333 13.54 -2.07 -11.02
N TRP A 334 13.15 -1.38 -9.93
CA TRP A 334 13.78 -0.11 -9.52
C TRP A 334 15.29 -0.22 -9.29
N PHE A 335 15.76 -1.36 -8.78
CA PHE A 335 17.17 -1.59 -8.50
C PHE A 335 17.92 -2.39 -9.59
N PHE A 336 17.31 -2.64 -10.76
CA PHE A 336 17.88 -3.45 -11.84
C PHE A 336 18.09 -4.94 -11.48
N GLY A 337 17.08 -5.58 -10.89
CA GLY A 337 17.16 -6.98 -10.43
C GLY A 337 17.35 -7.99 -11.56
N ASP A 338 16.90 -7.66 -12.77
CA ASP A 338 17.08 -8.43 -13.99
C ASP A 338 18.56 -8.60 -14.41
N PHE A 339 19.45 -7.71 -13.95
CA PHE A 339 20.90 -7.90 -14.13
C PHE A 339 21.45 -9.06 -13.28
N PHE A 340 20.79 -9.40 -12.17
CA PHE A 340 21.25 -10.36 -11.18
C PHE A 340 20.60 -11.74 -11.34
N PHE A 341 19.31 -11.78 -11.66
CA PHE A 341 18.53 -13.01 -11.74
C PHE A 341 18.10 -13.32 -13.17
N ASP A 342 18.16 -14.60 -13.56
CA ASP A 342 17.86 -15.04 -14.93
C ASP A 342 16.36 -15.30 -15.17
N HIS A 343 15.53 -15.18 -14.13
CA HIS A 343 14.08 -15.20 -14.27
C HIS A 343 13.64 -13.88 -14.89
N ALA A 344 13.39 -13.85 -16.19
CA ALA A 344 12.83 -12.67 -16.87
C ALA A 344 11.36 -12.51 -16.47
N PRO A 345 10.98 -11.59 -15.54
CA PRO A 345 9.58 -11.32 -15.29
C PRO A 345 8.89 -10.89 -16.58
N LYS A 346 7.61 -11.26 -16.77
CA LYS A 346 6.84 -10.77 -17.91
C LYS A 346 6.80 -9.24 -17.84
N LEU A 347 7.24 -8.56 -18.91
CA LEU A 347 7.14 -7.10 -19.01
C LEU A 347 5.67 -6.69 -18.93
N THR A 348 5.30 -6.03 -17.84
CA THR A 348 3.95 -5.49 -17.62
C THR A 348 3.91 -4.04 -18.07
N TYR A 349 3.11 -3.74 -19.11
CA TYR A 349 2.92 -2.38 -19.62
C TYR A 349 1.76 -1.68 -18.88
N SER A 350 1.85 -1.64 -17.55
CA SER A 350 0.91 -0.95 -16.65
C SER A 350 1.44 0.42 -16.22
N GLY A 351 0.58 1.24 -15.61
CA GLY A 351 0.95 2.55 -15.08
C GLY A 351 1.59 3.48 -16.12
N ILE A 352 2.71 4.10 -15.75
CA ILE A 352 3.46 5.04 -16.61
C ILE A 352 3.99 4.38 -17.89
N TYR A 353 4.32 3.08 -17.83
CA TYR A 353 4.89 2.32 -18.95
C TYR A 353 3.88 1.98 -20.05
N ARG A 354 2.58 2.14 -19.79
CA ARG A 354 1.55 2.12 -20.84
C ARG A 354 1.77 3.24 -21.87
N TYR A 355 2.17 4.41 -21.38
CA TYR A 355 2.26 5.66 -22.14
C TYR A 355 3.67 5.94 -22.67
N LEU A 356 4.69 5.70 -21.85
CA LEU A 356 6.09 6.03 -22.12
C LEU A 356 6.97 4.79 -22.01
N ASN A 357 7.81 4.52 -23.01
CA ASN A 357 8.76 3.40 -22.93
C ASN A 357 9.91 3.69 -21.95
N ASN A 358 10.35 4.96 -21.86
CA ASN A 358 11.45 5.39 -21.00
C ASN A 358 11.06 6.70 -20.29
N PRO A 359 10.21 6.65 -19.26
CA PRO A 359 9.75 7.85 -18.55
C PRO A 359 10.91 8.65 -17.93
N GLU A 360 11.98 7.96 -17.49
CA GLU A 360 13.18 8.58 -16.93
C GLU A 360 13.90 9.52 -17.89
N ARG A 361 13.89 9.19 -19.20
CA ARG A 361 14.59 9.97 -20.23
C ARG A 361 13.99 11.37 -20.40
N ILE A 362 12.66 11.47 -20.36
CA ILE A 362 11.93 12.68 -20.76
C ILE A 362 11.49 13.46 -19.52
N ILE A 363 10.84 12.80 -18.57
CA ILE A 363 10.14 13.46 -17.45
C ILE A 363 10.84 13.19 -16.11
N GLY A 364 11.61 12.10 -15.99
CA GLY A 364 12.32 11.75 -14.76
C GLY A 364 13.41 12.74 -14.31
N LEU A 365 13.81 13.68 -15.17
CA LEU A 365 14.75 14.76 -14.85
C LEU A 365 14.09 16.16 -14.84
N ALA A 366 12.76 16.23 -14.91
CA ALA A 366 12.03 17.49 -14.97
C ALA A 366 12.37 18.41 -13.79
N GLY A 367 12.45 17.87 -12.57
CA GLY A 367 12.75 18.62 -11.36
C GLY A 367 14.16 19.20 -11.31
N ILE A 368 15.14 18.54 -11.94
CA ILE A 368 16.50 19.11 -12.11
C ILE A 368 16.42 20.38 -12.95
N TRP A 369 15.67 20.37 -14.06
CA TRP A 369 15.39 21.58 -14.85
C TRP A 369 14.53 22.58 -14.09
N GLY A 370 13.63 22.12 -13.22
CA GLY A 370 12.87 22.97 -12.30
C GLY A 370 13.78 23.78 -11.36
N ALA A 371 14.82 23.15 -10.82
CA ALA A 371 15.83 23.80 -9.99
C ALA A 371 16.63 24.86 -10.76
N VAL A 372 16.86 24.67 -12.07
CA VAL A 372 17.46 25.69 -12.94
C VAL A 372 16.57 26.93 -13.03
N PHE A 373 15.26 26.76 -13.21
CA PHE A 373 14.31 27.88 -13.26
C PHE A 373 14.24 28.62 -11.92
N ILE A 374 14.25 27.91 -10.80
CA ILE A 374 14.22 28.49 -9.45
C ILE A 374 15.49 29.29 -9.15
N THR A 375 16.66 28.74 -9.46
CA THR A 375 17.94 29.37 -9.10
C THR A 375 18.43 30.39 -10.12
N GLY A 376 18.13 30.22 -11.41
CA GLY A 376 18.67 31.05 -12.49
C GLY A 376 20.20 31.00 -12.62
N SER A 377 20.86 30.00 -12.01
CA SER A 377 22.32 29.91 -11.94
C SER A 377 22.92 29.14 -13.11
N ARG A 378 24.01 29.67 -13.69
CA ARG A 378 24.78 29.00 -14.76
C ARG A 378 25.39 27.67 -14.30
N ALA A 379 25.79 27.57 -13.03
CA ALA A 379 26.38 26.36 -12.47
C ALA A 379 25.34 25.23 -12.39
N ILE A 380 24.12 25.55 -11.93
CA ILE A 380 23.01 24.59 -11.86
C ILE A 380 22.54 24.21 -13.27
N PHE A 381 22.52 25.15 -14.23
CA PHE A 381 22.26 24.86 -15.63
C PHE A 381 23.25 23.83 -16.20
N PHE A 382 24.55 24.03 -15.98
CA PHE A 382 25.59 23.08 -16.39
C PHE A 382 25.37 21.70 -15.75
N LEU A 383 25.07 21.67 -14.45
CA LEU A 383 24.83 20.43 -13.72
C LEU A 383 23.57 19.70 -14.23
N ALA A 384 22.54 20.43 -14.62
CA ALA A 384 21.32 19.89 -15.24
C ALA A 384 21.59 19.29 -16.62
N LEU A 385 22.35 20.00 -17.46
CA LEU A 385 22.76 19.52 -18.78
C LEU A 385 23.62 18.25 -18.65
N LEU A 386 24.64 18.28 -17.80
CA LEU A 386 25.47 17.11 -17.49
C LEU A 386 24.61 15.94 -17.02
N SER A 387 23.66 16.21 -16.12
CA SER A 387 22.75 15.19 -15.60
C SER A 387 21.90 14.53 -16.69
N HIS A 388 21.39 15.33 -17.62
CA HIS A 388 20.60 14.85 -18.76
C HIS A 388 21.43 14.02 -19.73
N THR A 389 22.62 14.52 -20.11
CA THR A 389 23.55 13.79 -20.99
C THR A 389 23.98 12.46 -20.38
N LEU A 390 24.30 12.43 -19.08
CA LEU A 390 24.71 11.21 -18.40
C LEU A 390 23.59 10.17 -18.28
N THR A 391 22.36 10.60 -17.99
CA THR A 391 21.21 9.68 -17.98
C THR A 391 20.94 9.13 -19.38
N PHE A 392 21.02 9.97 -20.41
CA PHE A 392 20.89 9.50 -21.79
C PHE A 392 21.98 8.48 -22.15
N ALA A 393 23.23 8.73 -21.77
CA ALA A 393 24.33 7.80 -21.97
C ALA A 393 24.11 6.48 -21.21
N PHE A 394 23.68 6.53 -19.96
CA PHE A 394 23.36 5.33 -19.17
C PHE A 394 22.29 4.47 -19.84
N LEU A 395 21.19 5.07 -20.30
CA LEU A 395 20.12 4.36 -21.00
C LEU A 395 20.61 3.70 -22.29
N GLN A 396 21.41 4.41 -23.08
CA GLN A 396 21.86 3.93 -24.38
C GLN A 396 22.95 2.85 -24.28
N PHE A 397 23.85 2.95 -23.30
CA PHE A 397 25.02 2.07 -23.19
C PHE A 397 24.88 0.94 -22.17
N VAL A 398 24.01 1.07 -21.17
CA VAL A 398 23.88 0.08 -20.08
C VAL A 398 22.53 -0.63 -20.15
N GLU A 399 21.44 0.13 -20.02
CA GLU A 399 20.11 -0.46 -19.88
C GLU A 399 19.60 -1.05 -21.19
N LYS A 400 19.60 -0.28 -22.28
CA LYS A 400 19.06 -0.72 -23.56
C LYS A 400 19.76 -1.98 -24.11
N PRO A 401 21.10 -2.11 -24.11
CA PRO A 401 21.77 -3.34 -24.55
C PRO A 401 21.41 -4.55 -23.68
N HIS A 402 21.29 -4.36 -22.35
CA HIS A 402 20.88 -5.43 -21.44
C HIS A 402 19.43 -5.88 -21.69
N MET A 403 18.51 -4.92 -21.80
CA MET A 403 17.09 -5.19 -22.08
C MET A 403 16.90 -5.91 -23.42
N GLN A 404 17.67 -5.55 -24.44
CA GLN A 404 17.66 -6.25 -25.73
C GLN A 404 18.18 -7.68 -25.62
N LYS A 405 19.22 -7.91 -24.80
CA LYS A 405 19.79 -9.24 -24.55
C LYS A 405 18.80 -10.16 -23.83
N LEU A 406 18.06 -9.64 -22.84
CA LEU A 406 17.16 -10.45 -22.01
C LEU A 406 15.74 -10.59 -22.62
N TYR A 407 15.19 -9.51 -23.17
CA TYR A 407 13.79 -9.44 -23.59
C TYR A 407 13.59 -9.30 -25.11
N GLY A 408 14.63 -9.40 -25.93
CA GLY A 408 14.68 -8.90 -27.32
C GLY A 408 13.48 -9.11 -28.25
N ARG A 409 12.73 -10.21 -28.16
CA ARG A 409 11.50 -10.45 -28.96
C ARG A 409 10.22 -9.87 -28.34
N ASN A 410 10.21 -9.66 -27.03
CA ASN A 410 9.06 -9.21 -26.23
C ASN A 410 9.09 -7.70 -25.92
N LEU A 411 10.12 -6.98 -26.38
CA LEU A 411 10.28 -5.55 -26.15
C LEU A 411 9.45 -4.72 -27.14
N ARG A 412 8.60 -3.83 -26.62
CA ARG A 412 7.76 -2.93 -27.40
C ARG A 412 8.58 -1.86 -28.13
N SER A 413 8.42 -1.75 -29.44
CA SER A 413 9.14 -0.77 -30.28
C SER A 413 8.61 0.66 -30.15
N GLU A 414 7.29 0.87 -29.99
CA GLU A 414 6.67 2.20 -29.97
C GLU A 414 5.78 2.43 -28.74
N ALA A 415 6.03 3.51 -27.99
CA ALA A 415 5.25 3.92 -26.82
C ALA A 415 3.81 4.38 -27.19
N GLY A 416 2.87 4.35 -26.23
CA GLY A 416 1.48 4.76 -26.46
C GLY A 416 1.34 6.19 -26.95
N LEU A 417 2.08 7.11 -26.32
CA LEU A 417 2.18 8.51 -26.72
C LEU A 417 2.70 8.67 -28.16
N SER A 418 3.79 7.97 -28.50
CA SER A 418 4.39 8.02 -29.84
C SER A 418 3.45 7.48 -30.91
N LYS A 419 2.70 6.42 -30.62
CA LYS A 419 1.73 5.82 -31.54
C LYS A 419 0.57 6.78 -31.83
N SER A 420 0.02 7.40 -30.79
CA SER A 420 -1.10 8.35 -30.91
C SER A 420 -0.69 9.64 -31.64
N ILE A 421 0.50 10.19 -31.35
CA ILE A 421 1.06 11.34 -32.08
C ILE A 421 1.27 10.99 -33.56
N LYS A 422 1.89 9.84 -33.88
CA LYS A 422 2.10 9.39 -35.26
C LYS A 422 0.80 9.14 -36.03
N ARG A 423 -0.28 8.77 -35.33
CA ARG A 423 -1.61 8.54 -35.90
C ARG A 423 -2.38 9.83 -36.14
N SER A 424 -2.19 10.82 -35.27
CA SER A 424 -2.91 12.11 -35.30
C SER A 424 -2.24 13.16 -36.22
N LEU A 425 -0.98 12.95 -36.60
CA LEU A 425 -0.25 13.85 -37.50
C LEU A 425 -0.72 13.72 -38.97
N PRO A 426 -1.04 14.83 -39.66
CA PRO A 426 -1.31 14.84 -41.10
C PRO A 426 -0.17 14.22 -41.92
N PRO A 427 -0.43 13.60 -43.08
CA PRO A 427 0.59 12.90 -43.87
C PRO A 427 1.74 13.81 -44.34
N GLN A 428 1.52 15.12 -44.43
CA GLN A 428 2.56 16.09 -44.76
C GLN A 428 3.55 16.37 -43.60
N ILE A 429 3.08 16.36 -42.35
CA ILE A 429 3.93 16.59 -41.16
C ILE A 429 4.66 15.31 -40.75
N LYS A 430 4.11 14.13 -41.09
CA LYS A 430 4.78 12.84 -40.91
C LYS A 430 6.10 12.73 -41.69
N LYS A 431 6.18 13.39 -42.87
CA LYS A 431 7.43 13.56 -43.62
C LYS A 431 8.36 14.60 -42.97
N TRP A 432 7.80 15.63 -42.33
CA TRP A 432 8.56 16.66 -41.64
C TRP A 432 9.23 16.14 -40.37
N HIS A 433 8.60 15.24 -39.61
CA HIS A 433 9.21 14.64 -38.41
C HIS A 433 10.48 13.82 -38.72
N GLY A 434 10.48 13.09 -39.85
CA GLY A 434 11.69 12.42 -40.36
C GLY A 434 12.79 13.39 -40.84
N ASN A 435 12.43 14.63 -41.17
CA ASN A 435 13.38 15.70 -41.50
C ASN A 435 13.81 16.49 -40.25
N VAL A 436 12.99 16.60 -39.21
CA VAL A 436 13.33 17.26 -37.93
C VAL A 436 14.36 16.44 -37.16
N ASP A 437 14.26 15.12 -37.17
CA ASP A 437 15.33 14.23 -36.65
C ASP A 437 16.67 14.47 -37.36
N ARG A 438 16.64 14.93 -38.63
CA ARG A 438 17.82 15.27 -39.43
C ARG A 438 18.28 16.73 -39.26
N VAL A 439 17.38 17.66 -38.95
CA VAL A 439 17.67 19.11 -38.75
C VAL A 439 18.07 19.43 -37.31
N LEU A 440 17.63 18.62 -36.33
CA LEU A 440 18.13 18.65 -34.94
C LEU A 440 19.60 18.21 -34.85
N GLU A 441 20.12 17.52 -35.87
CA GLU A 441 21.54 17.19 -36.00
C GLU A 441 22.38 18.38 -36.53
N GLU A 442 21.75 19.41 -37.14
CA GLU A 442 22.46 20.49 -37.85
C GLU A 442 22.27 21.93 -37.32
N THR A 443 21.51 22.18 -36.25
CA THR A 443 21.21 23.58 -35.83
C THR A 443 21.71 23.96 -34.43
N GLY A 444 23.02 24.22 -34.32
CA GLY A 444 23.69 24.70 -33.09
C GLY A 444 23.85 26.22 -32.94
N HIS A 445 23.38 27.04 -33.89
CA HIS A 445 23.78 28.46 -33.95
C HIS A 445 22.72 29.52 -33.58
N PHE A 446 21.51 29.13 -33.15
CA PHE A 446 20.44 30.11 -32.89
C PHE A 446 20.42 30.68 -31.46
N VAL A 447 21.26 30.17 -30.57
CA VAL A 447 21.24 30.51 -29.12
C VAL A 447 22.12 31.72 -28.80
N GLU A 448 23.03 32.12 -29.69
CA GLU A 448 23.98 33.21 -29.44
C GLU A 448 23.40 34.60 -29.77
N GLU A 449 22.53 34.70 -30.78
CA GLU A 449 22.06 36.01 -31.28
C GLU A 449 20.89 36.60 -30.47
N PHE A 450 20.15 35.76 -29.74
CA PHE A 450 19.09 36.22 -28.83
C PHE A 450 19.64 36.75 -27.51
N LEU A 451 20.91 36.43 -27.20
CA LEU A 451 21.57 36.74 -25.94
C LEU A 451 22.22 38.14 -25.91
N ASP A 452 22.41 38.77 -27.07
CA ASP A 452 23.04 40.10 -27.17
C ASP A 452 22.04 41.28 -27.19
N ALA A 453 20.74 41.03 -27.35
CA ALA A 453 19.74 42.09 -27.54
C ALA A 453 19.05 42.61 -26.26
N ALA A 454 19.35 42.07 -25.07
CA ALA A 454 18.60 42.35 -23.83
C ALA A 454 19.44 42.94 -22.67
N ARG A 455 20.45 43.76 -23.00
CA ARG A 455 21.07 44.78 -22.12
C ARG A 455 20.72 46.13 -22.77
N PRO A 456 20.17 47.19 -22.17
CA PRO A 456 19.85 47.47 -20.75
C PRO A 456 18.43 48.08 -20.56
N LYS A 457 18.05 48.33 -19.30
CA LYS A 457 16.97 49.23 -18.78
C LYS A 457 16.05 48.53 -17.78
N PHE A 458 16.59 48.17 -16.63
CA PHE A 458 15.79 48.05 -15.40
C PHE A 458 16.64 48.53 -14.23
N ALA A 459 16.74 49.84 -14.10
CA ALA A 459 17.31 50.53 -12.94
C ALA A 459 16.45 51.76 -12.65
N ALA A 460 15.52 51.61 -11.70
CA ALA A 460 14.81 52.60 -10.87
C ALA A 460 13.52 51.93 -10.39
N GLY A 461 13.39 51.53 -9.12
CA GLY A 461 12.98 52.40 -8.01
C GLY A 461 11.59 51.93 -7.52
N VAL A 462 11.49 50.97 -6.59
CA VAL A 462 11.54 51.06 -5.12
C VAL A 462 10.20 51.39 -4.44
N SER A 463 9.75 50.40 -3.65
CA SER A 463 9.01 50.44 -2.37
C SER A 463 7.57 50.93 -2.33
N THR A 464 6.69 50.19 -1.64
CA THR A 464 6.31 50.49 -0.24
C THR A 464 5.28 49.51 0.35
N ILE A 465 5.41 49.31 1.67
CA ILE A 465 4.39 48.91 2.67
C ILE A 465 4.25 47.41 3.03
N PHE A 466 4.81 47.12 4.21
CA PHE A 466 4.56 46.02 5.15
C PHE A 466 3.14 46.11 5.77
N ARG A 467 2.57 44.98 6.25
CA ARG A 467 2.68 44.48 7.64
C ARG A 467 1.50 43.56 8.04
N ASP A 468 1.84 42.47 8.73
CA ASP A 468 1.13 41.74 9.81
C ASP A 468 -0.25 41.08 9.51
N THR A 469 -0.68 39.95 10.09
CA THR A 469 -0.23 39.03 11.17
C THR A 469 -1.15 37.80 11.00
N SER A 470 -0.66 36.56 11.07
CA SER A 470 -0.50 35.74 12.30
C SER A 470 -1.79 35.42 13.05
N ALA A 471 -1.98 34.10 13.19
CA ALA A 471 -2.78 33.37 14.17
C ALA A 471 -4.30 33.31 13.95
N ILE A 472 -4.84 32.09 13.94
CA ILE A 472 -5.66 31.55 15.03
C ILE A 472 -5.74 30.02 14.84
N PHE A 473 -5.16 29.29 15.78
CA PHE A 473 -5.59 27.95 16.17
C PHE A 473 -6.21 28.10 17.55
N SER A 474 -7.36 27.48 17.80
CA SER A 474 -7.51 26.46 18.84
C SER A 474 -8.98 26.11 19.16
N GLN A 475 -9.13 24.89 19.69
CA GLN A 475 -10.16 24.41 20.62
C GLN A 475 -11.44 23.77 20.08
N TYR A 476 -11.58 22.48 20.43
CA TYR A 476 -12.83 21.88 20.88
C TYR A 476 -12.58 21.10 22.18
N PRO A 477 -13.41 21.29 23.23
CA PRO A 477 -13.34 20.50 24.45
C PRO A 477 -14.36 19.35 24.47
N ALA A 478 -13.94 18.24 25.07
CA ALA A 478 -14.80 17.12 25.45
C ALA A 478 -15.76 17.51 26.58
N ARG A 479 -17.01 17.01 26.53
CA ARG A 479 -18.01 17.14 27.60
C ARG A 479 -18.25 15.81 28.29
N LEU A 480 -18.08 15.81 29.62
CA LEU A 480 -18.53 14.79 30.57
C LEU A 480 -20.00 15.03 30.91
N THR A 481 -20.85 14.00 30.84
CA THR A 481 -22.26 14.05 31.26
C THR A 481 -22.55 13.06 32.39
N LEU A 482 -23.24 13.59 33.40
CA LEU A 482 -23.64 12.93 34.65
C LEU A 482 -24.85 12.01 34.41
N THR A 483 -24.84 10.80 35.00
CA THR A 483 -25.89 9.79 34.80
C THR A 483 -27.08 10.01 35.74
N ARG A 484 -28.28 10.20 35.18
CA ARG A 484 -29.58 10.13 35.88
C ARG A 484 -30.30 8.88 35.35
N ILE A 485 -30.75 8.02 36.26
CA ILE A 485 -31.53 6.80 35.94
C ILE A 485 -32.80 7.22 35.19
N ALA A 486 -33.07 6.59 34.06
CA ALA A 486 -34.18 6.92 33.18
C ALA A 486 -35.52 6.42 33.78
N PRO A 487 -36.61 7.20 33.70
CA PRO A 487 -37.94 6.83 34.21
C PRO A 487 -38.66 5.74 33.39
N ASP A 488 -38.08 5.28 32.28
CA ASP A 488 -38.71 4.32 31.34
C ASP A 488 -38.56 2.83 31.74
N LEU A 489 -37.87 2.51 32.85
CA LEU A 489 -37.71 1.11 33.32
C LEU A 489 -38.86 0.61 34.21
N ALA A 490 -39.87 1.43 34.48
CA ALA A 490 -40.98 1.07 35.36
C ALA A 490 -41.94 0.09 34.66
N GLY A 491 -41.76 -1.22 34.88
CA GLY A 491 -42.69 -2.27 34.43
C GLY A 491 -42.05 -3.54 33.86
N PHE A 492 -40.74 -3.56 33.64
CA PHE A 492 -40.01 -4.74 33.17
C PHE A 492 -39.12 -5.31 34.28
N ASP A 493 -39.21 -6.62 34.54
CA ASP A 493 -38.32 -7.32 35.48
C ASP A 493 -37.08 -7.83 34.72
N PRO A 494 -35.84 -7.43 35.09
CA PRO A 494 -34.62 -7.96 34.49
C PRO A 494 -34.50 -9.49 34.54
N ARG A 495 -35.23 -10.17 35.44
CA ARG A 495 -35.27 -11.64 35.54
C ARG A 495 -35.92 -12.34 34.35
N ASP A 496 -36.66 -11.60 33.53
CA ASP A 496 -37.36 -12.12 32.34
C ASP A 496 -36.45 -12.14 31.11
N TYR A 497 -35.26 -11.52 31.22
CA TYR A 497 -34.25 -11.47 30.17
C TYR A 497 -33.11 -12.45 30.49
N SER A 498 -32.63 -13.19 29.48
CA SER A 498 -31.46 -14.05 29.64
C SER A 498 -30.62 -14.09 28.37
N VAL A 499 -29.30 -14.29 28.55
CA VAL A 499 -28.35 -14.44 27.44
C VAL A 499 -27.50 -15.68 27.68
N LYS A 500 -27.60 -16.66 26.79
CA LYS A 500 -26.81 -17.89 26.75
C LYS A 500 -25.87 -17.86 25.54
N ILE A 501 -24.69 -18.45 25.69
CA ILE A 501 -23.64 -18.41 24.67
C ILE A 501 -23.20 -19.83 24.29
N GLU A 502 -23.01 -20.05 23.00
CA GLU A 502 -22.56 -21.29 22.40
C GLU A 502 -21.45 -20.96 21.40
N GLY A 503 -20.27 -21.54 21.59
CA GLY A 503 -19.12 -21.33 20.71
C GLY A 503 -18.32 -22.61 20.57
N THR A 504 -17.34 -22.61 19.66
CA THR A 504 -16.38 -23.71 19.56
C THR A 504 -15.56 -23.78 20.85
N ALA A 505 -15.93 -24.72 21.72
CA ALA A 505 -15.31 -24.90 23.02
C ALA A 505 -13.87 -25.40 22.84
N PHE A 506 -12.95 -24.77 23.57
CA PHE A 506 -11.58 -25.24 23.66
C PHE A 506 -11.57 -26.56 24.46
N ASP A 507 -11.14 -27.66 23.84
CA ASP A 507 -11.11 -28.97 24.50
C ASP A 507 -10.05 -28.97 25.61
N SER A 508 -10.51 -28.73 26.84
CA SER A 508 -9.68 -28.59 28.04
C SER A 508 -8.95 -29.89 28.45
N ALA A 509 -9.12 -30.98 27.69
CA ALA A 509 -8.54 -32.28 27.98
C ALA A 509 -7.04 -32.38 27.63
N MET A 510 -6.53 -31.58 26.68
CA MET A 510 -5.18 -31.82 26.17
C MET A 510 -4.08 -30.94 26.80
N HIS A 511 -4.38 -29.75 27.36
CA HIS A 511 -3.37 -28.83 27.91
C HIS A 511 -3.77 -28.25 29.27
N LYS A 512 -4.02 -29.11 30.27
CA LYS A 512 -3.93 -28.70 31.68
C LYS A 512 -2.46 -28.40 31.98
N ARG A 513 -2.09 -27.12 32.08
CA ARG A 513 -0.83 -26.69 32.69
C ARG A 513 -0.71 -27.32 34.08
N THR A 514 0.12 -28.34 34.23
CA THR A 514 0.66 -28.74 35.52
C THR A 514 1.91 -27.90 35.73
N THR A 515 1.76 -26.73 36.36
CA THR A 515 2.97 -26.03 36.79
C THR A 515 3.61 -26.87 37.90
N SER A 516 4.86 -27.29 37.71
CA SER A 516 5.56 -28.22 38.64
C SER A 516 5.73 -27.66 40.06
N LYS A 517 5.37 -26.38 40.29
CA LYS A 517 5.37 -25.68 41.59
C LYS A 517 4.06 -25.79 42.38
N GLU A 518 3.00 -26.38 41.82
CA GLU A 518 1.76 -26.62 42.54
C GLU A 518 1.88 -27.84 43.47
N GLY A 519 1.49 -27.67 44.74
CA GLY A 519 1.42 -28.77 45.71
C GLY A 519 0.48 -29.88 45.24
N ILE A 520 0.72 -31.11 45.70
CA ILE A 520 0.00 -32.33 45.24
C ILE A 520 -1.53 -32.18 45.31
N ASN A 521 -2.05 -31.45 46.29
CA ASN A 521 -3.49 -31.20 46.47
C ASN A 521 -4.08 -30.19 45.49
N ALA A 522 -3.27 -29.35 44.83
CA ALA A 522 -3.71 -28.43 43.78
C ALA A 522 -3.72 -29.08 42.38
N ARG A 523 -3.13 -30.29 42.24
CA ARG A 523 -3.08 -31.06 40.99
C ARG A 523 -4.30 -31.94 40.75
N LEU A 524 -5.03 -32.25 41.82
CA LEU A 524 -6.31 -32.96 41.74
C LEU A 524 -7.41 -31.94 41.40
N PRO A 525 -8.31 -32.22 40.43
CA PRO A 525 -9.48 -31.39 40.25
C PRO A 525 -10.29 -31.44 41.55
N GLN A 526 -10.36 -30.32 42.29
CA GLN A 526 -11.38 -30.20 43.33
C GLN A 526 -12.75 -30.41 42.67
N GLU A 527 -13.54 -31.35 43.18
CA GLU A 527 -14.96 -31.45 42.86
C GLU A 527 -15.62 -30.14 43.29
N ARG A 528 -15.74 -29.23 42.33
CA ARG A 528 -16.31 -27.91 42.58
C ARG A 528 -17.83 -28.07 42.61
N MET A 529 -18.45 -27.73 43.74
CA MET A 529 -19.90 -27.77 43.97
C MET A 529 -20.68 -26.66 43.24
N ASP A 530 -20.07 -26.01 42.24
CA ASP A 530 -20.67 -24.90 41.49
C ASP A 530 -21.34 -25.42 40.21
N GLU A 531 -22.58 -24.99 39.95
CA GLU A 531 -23.40 -25.36 38.77
C GLU A 531 -22.78 -24.87 37.43
N PHE A 532 -21.70 -24.07 37.45
CA PHE A 532 -21.17 -23.32 36.30
C PHE A 532 -19.72 -23.69 35.94
N LYS A 533 -19.50 -24.12 34.68
CA LYS A 533 -18.19 -24.43 34.10
C LYS A 533 -17.60 -23.19 33.41
N PRO A 534 -16.30 -22.86 33.60
CA PRO A 534 -15.67 -21.75 32.88
C PRO A 534 -15.67 -22.03 31.38
N LEU A 535 -16.20 -21.10 30.59
CA LEU A 535 -16.28 -21.19 29.13
C LEU A 535 -15.00 -20.61 28.51
N VAL A 536 -14.33 -21.40 27.67
CA VAL A 536 -13.14 -20.99 26.92
C VAL A 536 -13.40 -21.24 25.44
N PHE A 537 -13.28 -20.20 24.63
CA PHE A 537 -13.50 -20.26 23.19
C PHE A 537 -12.21 -20.01 22.40
N GLU A 538 -12.17 -20.58 21.20
CA GLU A 538 -11.07 -20.40 20.26
C GLU A 538 -11.00 -18.97 19.71
N TYR A 539 -9.78 -18.50 19.47
CA TYR A 539 -9.53 -17.19 18.89
C TYR A 539 -10.11 -17.05 17.48
N GLY A 540 -10.94 -16.01 17.29
CA GLY A 540 -11.59 -15.69 16.03
C GLY A 540 -12.69 -16.66 15.59
N ALA A 541 -13.04 -17.66 16.41
CA ALA A 541 -14.15 -18.55 16.09
C ALA A 541 -15.50 -17.85 16.29
N PRO A 542 -16.50 -18.09 15.42
CA PRO A 542 -17.84 -17.52 15.57
C PRO A 542 -18.51 -17.93 16.88
N ILE A 543 -19.18 -16.98 17.54
CA ILE A 543 -19.91 -17.21 18.79
C ILE A 543 -21.40 -17.01 18.54
N LYS A 544 -22.19 -18.05 18.76
CA LYS A 544 -23.64 -17.99 18.73
C LYS A 544 -24.15 -17.54 20.10
N VAL A 545 -25.05 -16.57 20.09
CA VAL A 545 -25.69 -16.03 21.29
C VAL A 545 -27.19 -16.27 21.18
N LYS A 546 -27.75 -16.94 22.18
CA LYS A 546 -29.18 -17.17 22.34
C LYS A 546 -29.70 -16.23 23.42
N TRP A 547 -30.69 -15.42 23.09
CA TRP A 547 -31.27 -14.47 24.02
C TRP A 547 -32.76 -14.76 24.21
N THR A 548 -33.27 -14.46 25.40
CA THR A 548 -34.70 -14.52 25.73
C THR A 548 -35.16 -13.18 26.27
N ALA A 549 -36.37 -12.78 25.91
CA ALA A 549 -37.00 -11.56 26.36
C ALA A 549 -38.52 -11.76 26.52
N PRO A 550 -39.22 -10.92 27.30
CA PRO A 550 -40.68 -10.97 27.40
C PRO A 550 -41.35 -10.55 26.08
N ILE A 551 -42.61 -10.95 25.87
CA ILE A 551 -43.36 -10.71 24.61
C ILE A 551 -43.44 -9.22 24.24
N ASN A 552 -43.41 -8.34 25.24
CA ASN A 552 -43.51 -6.89 25.10
C ASN A 552 -42.15 -6.17 25.11
N HIS A 553 -41.05 -6.86 24.82
CA HIS A 553 -39.72 -6.23 24.73
C HIS A 553 -39.65 -5.16 23.61
N SER A 554 -38.70 -4.22 23.70
CA SER A 554 -38.63 -3.12 22.72
C SER A 554 -38.04 -3.65 21.41
N LYS A 555 -38.54 -3.13 20.28
CA LYS A 555 -38.01 -3.49 18.96
C LYS A 555 -36.58 -2.99 18.77
N ALA A 556 -36.23 -1.91 19.47
CA ALA A 556 -34.88 -1.33 19.52
C ALA A 556 -34.00 -2.00 20.59
N ASP A 557 -34.26 -3.25 20.96
CA ASP A 557 -33.36 -4.00 21.82
C ASP A 557 -32.14 -4.50 21.01
N TRP A 558 -30.99 -4.61 21.67
CA TRP A 558 -29.75 -5.01 21.02
C TRP A 558 -28.81 -5.71 22.01
N VAL A 559 -27.87 -6.50 21.49
CA VAL A 559 -26.86 -7.18 22.30
C VAL A 559 -25.48 -6.75 21.85
N GLY A 560 -24.65 -6.33 22.82
CA GLY A 560 -23.26 -5.96 22.57
C GLY A 560 -22.27 -6.89 23.28
N LEU A 561 -21.10 -7.04 22.68
CA LEU A 561 -19.95 -7.76 23.27
C LEU A 561 -18.99 -6.77 23.93
N TYR A 562 -18.55 -7.06 25.16
CA TYR A 562 -17.67 -6.18 25.94
C TYR A 562 -16.58 -6.96 26.69
N MET A 563 -15.47 -6.30 26.97
CA MET A 563 -14.51 -6.77 27.98
C MET A 563 -15.09 -6.56 29.37
N VAL A 564 -14.95 -7.58 30.22
CA VAL A 564 -15.47 -7.53 31.60
C VAL A 564 -14.78 -6.43 32.40
N ALA A 565 -13.46 -6.27 32.21
CA ALA A 565 -12.63 -5.33 32.97
C ALA A 565 -12.94 -3.85 32.69
N ASP A 566 -13.48 -3.53 31.52
CA ASP A 566 -13.68 -2.15 31.09
C ASP A 566 -14.94 -1.52 31.73
N ASN A 567 -15.92 -2.33 32.13
CA ASN A 567 -17.20 -1.84 32.59
C ASN A 567 -17.30 -1.76 34.12
N ALA A 568 -17.31 -0.54 34.64
CA ALA A 568 -17.45 -0.29 36.09
C ALA A 568 -18.86 -0.58 36.66
N SER A 569 -19.90 -0.54 35.82
CA SER A 569 -21.29 -0.83 36.23
C SER A 569 -21.86 -2.02 35.46
N ARG A 570 -22.66 -2.83 36.16
CA ARG A 570 -23.44 -3.94 35.58
C ARG A 570 -24.82 -3.52 35.08
N GLU A 571 -25.34 -2.39 35.55
CA GLU A 571 -26.69 -1.92 35.21
C GLU A 571 -26.71 -1.01 33.97
N VAL A 572 -25.62 -0.27 33.73
CA VAL A 572 -25.51 0.64 32.59
C VAL A 572 -24.13 0.49 31.95
N THR A 573 -24.12 0.28 30.64
CA THR A 573 -22.90 0.30 29.85
C THR A 573 -22.52 1.74 29.51
N ARG A 574 -21.31 2.16 29.88
CA ARG A 574 -20.82 3.54 29.63
C ARG A 574 -19.79 3.61 28.49
N ILE A 575 -19.39 2.46 27.96
CA ILE A 575 -18.33 2.33 26.95
C ILE A 575 -18.98 1.87 25.64
N PRO A 576 -18.60 2.46 24.50
CA PRO A 576 -19.15 2.03 23.21
C PRO A 576 -18.71 0.61 22.86
N SER A 577 -19.63 -0.21 22.35
CA SER A 577 -19.32 -1.55 21.80
C SER A 577 -18.39 -1.50 20.57
N SER A 578 -18.16 -0.30 20.02
CA SER A 578 -17.27 -0.04 18.88
C SER A 578 -17.57 -0.94 17.67
N GLY A 579 -18.87 -1.08 17.36
CA GLY A 579 -19.35 -1.90 16.23
C GLY A 579 -19.61 -3.37 16.54
N ARG A 580 -19.32 -3.84 17.78
CA ARG A 580 -19.49 -5.25 18.20
C ARG A 580 -20.86 -5.51 18.81
N TRP A 581 -21.89 -5.30 18.01
CA TRP A 581 -23.27 -5.48 18.46
C TRP A 581 -24.17 -5.98 17.32
N VAL A 582 -25.32 -6.53 17.71
CA VAL A 582 -26.36 -7.05 16.82
C VAL A 582 -27.73 -6.63 17.36
N ALA A 583 -28.63 -6.20 16.47
CA ALA A 583 -30.01 -5.89 16.84
C ALA A 583 -30.81 -7.18 17.13
N THR A 584 -31.81 -7.12 18.01
CA THR A 584 -32.68 -8.28 18.24
C THR A 584 -33.72 -8.46 17.13
N VAL A 585 -34.15 -7.36 16.52
CA VAL A 585 -35.15 -7.31 15.45
C VAL A 585 -34.50 -6.73 14.19
N PRO A 586 -34.68 -7.36 13.01
CA PRO A 586 -34.11 -6.86 11.76
C PRO A 586 -34.79 -5.57 11.28
N ASN A 587 -34.04 -4.69 10.60
CA ASN A 587 -34.49 -3.43 9.97
C ASN A 587 -34.99 -2.34 10.94
N GLU A 588 -34.74 -2.44 12.25
CA GLU A 588 -35.13 -1.38 13.19
C GLU A 588 -34.13 -0.22 13.20
N TYR A 589 -32.86 -0.50 12.89
CA TYR A 589 -31.81 0.52 12.85
C TYR A 589 -31.47 0.88 11.40
N GLU A 590 -31.23 2.18 11.14
CA GLU A 590 -30.77 2.66 9.82
C GLU A 590 -29.42 2.06 9.39
N PHE A 591 -28.65 1.51 10.36
CA PHE A 591 -27.33 0.95 10.14
C PHE A 591 -27.41 -0.52 9.71
N THR A 592 -27.22 -0.78 8.42
CA THR A 592 -27.27 -2.12 7.79
C THR A 592 -26.39 -3.20 8.47
N PRO A 593 -25.20 -2.89 9.01
CA PRO A 593 -24.40 -3.88 9.74
C PRO A 593 -24.98 -4.32 11.09
N ALA A 594 -25.98 -3.62 11.65
CA ALA A 594 -26.65 -4.02 12.89
C ALA A 594 -27.41 -5.36 12.73
N ASP A 595 -27.97 -5.59 11.55
CA ASP A 595 -28.76 -6.79 11.22
C ASP A 595 -27.88 -7.99 10.84
N LYS A 596 -26.62 -7.73 10.44
CA LYS A 596 -25.68 -8.77 10.03
C LYS A 596 -25.37 -9.69 11.22
N GLY A 597 -25.82 -10.93 11.17
CA GLY A 597 -25.64 -11.90 12.25
C GLY A 597 -26.93 -12.27 13.00
N ILE A 598 -28.09 -11.69 12.67
CA ILE A 598 -29.38 -12.22 13.16
C ILE A 598 -29.64 -13.56 12.46
N LEU A 599 -29.77 -14.66 13.21
CA LEU A 599 -30.13 -15.97 12.68
C LEU A 599 -31.64 -16.24 12.85
N VAL A 600 -32.15 -15.96 14.05
CA VAL A 600 -33.56 -16.13 14.41
C VAL A 600 -33.98 -14.94 15.26
N SER A 601 -35.05 -14.26 14.89
CA SER A 601 -35.63 -13.16 15.67
C SER A 601 -37.04 -13.51 16.13
N ASN A 602 -37.36 -13.27 17.40
CA ASN A 602 -38.71 -13.32 17.97
C ASN A 602 -39.45 -14.65 17.77
N ARG A 603 -38.78 -15.78 17.99
CA ARG A 603 -39.44 -17.08 18.02
C ARG A 603 -40.23 -17.20 19.31
N PHE A 604 -41.54 -17.38 19.19
CA PHE A 604 -42.44 -17.55 20.33
C PHE A 604 -42.27 -18.94 20.96
N VAL A 605 -42.14 -18.99 22.28
CA VAL A 605 -42.03 -20.24 23.04
C VAL A 605 -43.06 -20.25 24.16
N SER A 606 -44.01 -21.17 24.09
CA SER A 606 -45.01 -21.40 25.15
C SER A 606 -44.45 -22.33 26.23
N GLY A 607 -44.25 -21.79 27.42
CA GLY A 607 -44.24 -22.52 28.69
C GLY A 607 -43.06 -23.46 28.96
N GLU A 608 -41.91 -22.90 29.33
CA GLU A 608 -40.97 -23.60 30.21
C GLU A 608 -41.28 -23.23 31.68
N LYS A 609 -41.36 -24.21 32.58
CA LYS A 609 -41.56 -23.95 34.02
C LYS A 609 -40.32 -23.23 34.56
N ARG A 610 -40.49 -22.03 35.15
CA ARG A 610 -39.41 -21.36 35.90
C ARG A 610 -38.93 -22.23 37.06
N ARG A 611 -37.71 -21.96 37.56
CA ARG A 611 -37.21 -22.47 38.85
C ARG A 611 -38.15 -22.11 40.02
N ASP A 612 -38.98 -21.07 39.87
CA ASP A 612 -39.99 -20.59 40.84
C ASP A 612 -41.41 -21.16 40.64
N GLY A 613 -41.64 -22.03 39.66
CA GLY A 613 -42.94 -22.69 39.45
C GLY A 613 -44.00 -21.92 38.64
N SER A 614 -43.73 -20.70 38.16
CA SER A 614 -44.63 -19.94 37.26
C SER A 614 -44.39 -20.23 35.78
N THR A 615 -45.47 -20.37 35.00
CA THR A 615 -45.46 -20.43 33.52
C THR A 615 -45.74 -19.05 32.93
N GLN A 616 -44.79 -18.51 32.18
CA GLN A 616 -44.98 -17.33 31.34
C GLN A 616 -44.43 -17.60 29.95
N ASP A 617 -45.09 -17.03 28.95
CA ASP A 617 -44.67 -17.07 27.56
C ASP A 617 -43.54 -16.05 27.32
N TYR A 618 -42.52 -16.43 26.55
CA TYR A 618 -41.39 -15.58 26.22
C TYR A 618 -41.03 -15.71 24.73
N VAL A 619 -40.24 -14.75 24.24
CA VAL A 619 -39.63 -14.81 22.92
C VAL A 619 -38.15 -15.14 23.03
N GLU A 620 -37.68 -15.97 22.12
CA GLU A 620 -36.26 -16.30 21.97
C GLU A 620 -35.74 -15.83 20.61
N GLY A 621 -34.45 -15.53 20.56
CA GLY A 621 -33.74 -15.30 19.31
C GLY A 621 -32.31 -15.84 19.35
N GLU A 622 -31.76 -16.06 18.17
CA GLU A 622 -30.40 -16.50 17.96
C GLU A 622 -29.65 -15.47 17.10
N MET A 623 -28.44 -15.12 17.52
CA MET A 623 -27.55 -14.24 16.77
C MET A 623 -26.13 -14.81 16.72
N LEU A 624 -25.37 -14.44 15.69
CA LEU A 624 -24.02 -14.88 15.39
C LEU A 624 -23.07 -13.69 15.42
N PHE A 625 -22.03 -13.77 16.25
CA PHE A 625 -20.93 -12.83 16.27
C PHE A 625 -19.73 -13.46 15.55
N GLU A 626 -19.31 -12.85 14.45
CA GLU A 626 -18.16 -13.25 13.65
C GLU A 626 -17.39 -12.04 13.11
N GLY A 627 -16.14 -12.27 12.72
CA GLY A 627 -15.26 -11.27 12.12
C GLY A 627 -15.09 -9.99 12.93
N ASP A 628 -15.45 -8.84 12.36
CA ASP A 628 -15.31 -7.53 13.00
C ASP A 628 -16.22 -7.34 14.23
N LYS A 629 -17.22 -8.23 14.44
CA LYS A 629 -18.06 -8.23 15.65
C LYS A 629 -17.41 -8.92 16.85
N LEU A 630 -16.28 -9.60 16.65
CA LEU A 630 -15.51 -10.23 17.71
C LEU A 630 -14.38 -9.34 18.23
N PHE A 631 -13.84 -9.72 19.38
CA PHE A 631 -12.61 -9.16 19.92
C PHE A 631 -11.41 -9.96 19.44
N TRP A 632 -10.44 -9.27 18.81
CA TRP A 632 -9.20 -9.86 18.28
C TRP A 632 -8.05 -9.70 19.27
N ASN A 633 -8.33 -9.93 20.56
CA ASN A 633 -7.39 -9.93 21.66
C ASN A 633 -7.73 -11.05 22.66
N GLN A 634 -6.78 -11.44 23.50
CA GLN A 634 -7.06 -12.35 24.61
C GLN A 634 -7.64 -11.57 25.78
N GLY A 635 -8.57 -12.19 26.50
CA GLY A 635 -9.23 -11.56 27.64
C GLY A 635 -10.47 -12.31 28.08
N VAL A 636 -11.13 -11.75 29.07
CA VAL A 636 -12.43 -12.23 29.55
C VAL A 636 -13.50 -11.27 29.06
N PHE A 637 -14.49 -11.82 28.39
CA PHE A 637 -15.55 -11.08 27.72
C PHE A 637 -16.93 -11.53 28.22
N GLU A 638 -17.91 -10.66 28.05
CA GLU A 638 -19.31 -10.93 28.35
C GLU A 638 -20.21 -10.24 27.33
N PHE A 639 -21.36 -10.84 27.04
CA PHE A 639 -22.42 -10.20 26.27
C PHE A 639 -23.38 -9.50 27.22
N ARG A 640 -23.85 -8.33 26.81
CA ARG A 640 -24.83 -7.53 27.54
C ARG A 640 -26.03 -7.26 26.64
N TYR A 641 -27.22 -7.53 27.15
CA TYR A 641 -28.49 -7.22 26.51
C TYR A 641 -28.92 -5.82 26.91
N HIS A 642 -29.18 -4.96 25.92
CA HIS A 642 -29.53 -3.56 26.07
C HIS A 642 -30.96 -3.30 25.63
N HIS A 643 -31.64 -2.42 26.35
CA HIS A 643 -33.05 -2.13 26.12
C HIS A 643 -33.30 -0.79 25.41
N ASP A 644 -34.25 -0.77 24.48
CA ASP A 644 -34.90 0.42 23.92
C ASP A 644 -33.94 1.45 23.31
N GLY A 645 -32.92 0.98 22.60
CA GLY A 645 -31.86 1.80 22.00
C GLY A 645 -30.99 2.55 23.01
N LYS A 646 -31.18 2.31 24.32
CA LYS A 646 -30.42 2.89 25.42
C LYS A 646 -29.33 1.91 25.89
N HIS A 647 -28.48 2.37 26.79
CA HIS A 647 -27.37 1.57 27.33
C HIS A 647 -27.70 0.90 28.67
N ASN A 648 -28.99 0.79 29.02
CA ASN A 648 -29.45 0.10 30.21
C ASN A 648 -29.37 -1.42 29.96
N VAL A 649 -28.73 -2.13 30.87
CA VAL A 649 -28.44 -3.57 30.74
C VAL A 649 -29.53 -4.37 31.44
N MET A 650 -30.21 -5.25 30.69
CA MET A 650 -31.27 -6.13 31.22
C MET A 650 -30.75 -7.51 31.60
N ALA A 651 -29.79 -8.04 30.83
CA ALA A 651 -29.18 -9.33 31.10
C ALA A 651 -27.70 -9.35 30.69
N ILE A 652 -26.91 -10.17 31.39
CA ILE A 652 -25.47 -10.37 31.13
C ILE A 652 -25.22 -11.86 30.98
N SER A 653 -24.44 -12.26 29.98
CA SER A 653 -24.03 -13.66 29.80
C SER A 653 -23.06 -14.10 30.89
N LEU A 654 -22.84 -15.42 30.98
CA LEU A 654 -21.67 -15.91 31.71
C LEU A 654 -20.38 -15.34 31.08
N PRO A 655 -19.39 -14.96 31.89
CA PRO A 655 -18.10 -14.53 31.37
C PRO A 655 -17.37 -15.71 30.73
N PHE A 656 -16.70 -15.44 29.61
CA PHE A 656 -15.94 -16.44 28.88
C PHE A 656 -14.56 -15.89 28.48
N GLU A 657 -13.58 -16.78 28.37
CA GLU A 657 -12.21 -16.42 27.97
C GLU A 657 -12.01 -16.76 26.50
N ILE A 658 -11.47 -15.81 25.71
CA ILE A 658 -10.93 -16.12 24.38
C ILE A 658 -9.44 -16.40 24.54
N ARG A 659 -9.01 -17.61 24.20
CA ARG A 659 -7.62 -18.05 24.35
C ARG A 659 -7.02 -18.48 23.00
N ILE A 660 -5.76 -18.12 22.80
CA ILE A 660 -4.93 -18.63 21.70
C ILE A 660 -4.09 -19.79 22.27
N PRO A 661 -4.10 -20.99 21.66
CA PRO A 661 -3.30 -22.11 22.13
C PRO A 661 -1.81 -21.76 22.05
N ARG A 662 -1.05 -22.01 23.12
CA ARG A 662 0.40 -22.03 23.01
C ARG A 662 0.83 -23.35 22.38
N PHE A 663 1.72 -23.28 21.41
CA PHE A 663 2.32 -24.47 20.82
C PHE A 663 3.46 -24.92 21.73
N ASP A 664 3.20 -25.95 22.55
CA ASP A 664 4.21 -26.53 23.44
C ASP A 664 5.15 -27.44 22.64
N ASP A 665 6.37 -26.95 22.37
CA ASP A 665 7.43 -27.73 21.72
C ASP A 665 7.84 -28.98 22.55
N GLU A 666 7.57 -28.98 23.86
CA GLU A 666 7.97 -30.04 24.80
C GLU A 666 7.02 -31.25 24.86
N ASN A 667 5.74 -31.08 24.50
CA ASN A 667 4.73 -32.17 24.55
C ASN A 667 4.54 -32.88 23.20
N SER A 668 4.94 -32.27 22.09
CA SER A 668 5.35 -33.06 20.93
C SER A 668 6.58 -33.86 21.36
N SER A 669 6.53 -35.18 21.24
CA SER A 669 7.60 -36.14 21.59
C SER A 669 8.90 -36.00 20.78
N LEU A 670 9.25 -34.78 20.38
CA LEU A 670 10.42 -34.36 19.66
C LEU A 670 11.12 -33.29 20.50
N SER A 671 11.88 -33.75 21.49
CA SER A 671 12.92 -32.92 22.09
C SER A 671 13.81 -32.39 20.96
N ILE A 672 14.00 -31.08 20.90
CA ILE A 672 15.01 -30.43 20.06
C ILE A 672 16.38 -30.88 20.59
N SER A 673 16.82 -32.08 20.19
CA SER A 673 18.23 -32.47 20.27
C SER A 673 18.91 -31.88 19.05
N LEU A 674 19.76 -30.89 19.31
CA LEU A 674 20.49 -30.06 18.34
C LEU A 674 21.53 -30.80 17.48
N ASP A 675 21.54 -32.14 17.46
CA ASP A 675 22.68 -32.93 16.94
C ASP A 675 22.35 -33.92 15.81
N SER A 676 21.29 -33.73 15.02
CA SER A 676 21.16 -34.55 13.81
C SER A 676 20.48 -33.84 12.64
N ASP A 677 21.20 -33.78 11.52
CA ASP A 677 20.83 -33.44 10.14
C ASP A 677 19.64 -34.24 9.54
N ASN A 678 18.73 -34.76 10.36
CA ASN A 678 17.57 -35.51 9.88
C ASN A 678 16.48 -34.57 9.40
N SER A 679 16.48 -34.30 8.09
CA SER A 679 15.43 -33.62 7.31
C SER A 679 14.00 -34.11 7.61
N GLN A 680 13.85 -35.37 8.05
CA GLN A 680 12.57 -35.96 8.44
C GLN A 680 11.96 -35.34 9.71
N SER A 681 12.76 -35.07 10.75
CA SER A 681 12.26 -34.49 12.01
C SER A 681 11.80 -33.04 11.81
N GLN A 682 12.51 -32.28 10.97
CA GLN A 682 12.10 -30.92 10.60
C GLN A 682 10.80 -30.90 9.78
N SER A 683 10.61 -31.89 8.89
CA SER A 683 9.37 -32.05 8.11
C SER A 683 8.16 -32.37 9.01
N LEU A 684 8.35 -33.20 10.04
CA LEU A 684 7.30 -33.55 11.00
C LEU A 684 6.88 -32.35 11.87
N ILE A 685 7.85 -31.57 12.36
CA ILE A 685 7.57 -30.34 13.13
C ILE A 685 6.83 -29.34 12.25
N ARG A 686 7.28 -29.18 10.99
CA ARG A 686 6.62 -28.30 10.03
C ARG A 686 5.16 -28.71 9.80
N SER A 687 4.88 -30.00 9.61
CA SER A 687 3.51 -30.50 9.45
C SER A 687 2.64 -30.24 10.68
N ALA A 688 3.19 -30.38 11.89
CA ALA A 688 2.49 -30.04 13.13
C ALA A 688 2.18 -28.54 13.24
N VAL A 689 3.11 -27.67 12.84
CA VAL A 689 2.90 -26.21 12.78
C VAL A 689 1.84 -25.86 11.73
N GLU A 690 1.87 -26.48 10.55
CA GLU A 690 0.89 -26.30 9.49
C GLU A 690 -0.53 -26.67 9.96
N GLN A 691 -0.69 -27.81 10.66
CA GLN A 691 -1.97 -28.27 11.21
C GLN A 691 -2.50 -27.37 12.33
N ALA A 692 -1.62 -26.85 13.18
CA ALA A 692 -2.01 -25.91 14.25
C ALA A 692 -2.38 -24.52 13.71
N LEU A 693 -1.72 -24.08 12.64
CA LEU A 693 -1.88 -22.73 12.08
C LEU A 693 -3.11 -22.60 11.19
N LEU A 694 -3.44 -23.64 10.41
CA LEU A 694 -4.57 -23.63 9.48
C LEU A 694 -5.93 -23.20 10.10
N PRO A 695 -6.41 -23.78 11.23
CA PRO A 695 -7.70 -23.38 11.81
C PRO A 695 -7.69 -21.94 12.31
N VAL A 696 -6.55 -21.46 12.83
CA VAL A 696 -6.39 -20.09 13.31
C VAL A 696 -6.40 -19.09 12.16
N VAL A 697 -5.71 -19.40 11.06
CA VAL A 697 -5.71 -18.56 9.85
C VAL A 697 -7.11 -18.49 9.24
N ARG A 698 -7.83 -19.62 9.16
CA ARG A 698 -9.23 -19.64 8.70
C ARG A 698 -10.14 -18.76 9.56
N ASN A 699 -10.01 -18.84 10.88
CA ASN A 699 -10.75 -17.98 11.79
C ASN A 699 -10.39 -16.51 11.55
N CYS A 700 -9.09 -16.18 11.43
CA CYS A 700 -8.62 -14.81 11.18
C CYS A 700 -9.19 -14.19 9.90
N PHE A 701 -9.47 -15.01 8.89
CA PHE A 701 -10.04 -14.64 7.59
C PHE A 701 -11.58 -14.79 7.54
N ASP A 702 -12.23 -14.73 8.70
CA ASP A 702 -13.68 -14.76 8.86
C ASP A 702 -14.36 -16.04 8.33
N ARG A 703 -13.59 -17.10 8.04
CA ARG A 703 -14.04 -18.33 7.36
C ARG A 703 -14.77 -18.08 6.02
N ASP A 704 -14.50 -16.93 5.40
CA ASP A 704 -15.06 -16.59 4.09
C ASP A 704 -14.44 -17.50 3.02
N PRO A 705 -15.22 -18.26 2.23
CA PRO A 705 -14.69 -19.16 1.21
C PRO A 705 -13.80 -18.46 0.16
N ASP A 706 -13.98 -17.16 -0.06
CA ASP A 706 -13.19 -16.39 -1.04
C ASP A 706 -11.85 -15.89 -0.46
N ILE A 707 -11.71 -15.87 0.87
CA ILE A 707 -10.54 -15.30 1.58
C ILE A 707 -9.74 -16.38 2.32
N ALA A 708 -10.44 -17.27 3.03
CA ALA A 708 -9.91 -18.28 3.93
C ALA A 708 -9.39 -19.51 3.19
N PRO A 709 -8.16 -19.99 3.47
CA PRO A 709 -7.63 -21.19 2.84
C PRO A 709 -8.28 -22.47 3.42
N ASN A 710 -8.75 -23.35 2.54
CA ASN A 710 -9.21 -24.70 2.87
C ASN A 710 -8.06 -25.70 2.95
N SER A 711 -6.92 -25.43 2.30
CA SER A 711 -5.71 -26.26 2.43
C SER A 711 -4.50 -25.43 2.82
N VAL A 712 -3.46 -26.08 3.35
CA VAL A 712 -2.16 -25.45 3.63
C VAL A 712 -1.53 -24.90 2.33
N ASP A 713 -1.92 -25.56 1.22
CA ASP A 713 -1.65 -25.35 -0.19
C ASP A 713 -2.03 -23.99 -0.75
N GLU A 714 -3.24 -23.62 -0.36
CA GLU A 714 -3.96 -22.54 -0.97
C GLU A 714 -3.32 -21.20 -0.66
N SER A 715 -3.20 -20.39 -1.70
CA SER A 715 -2.91 -18.98 -1.52
C SER A 715 -4.02 -18.28 -0.72
N PHE A 716 -3.68 -17.23 0.01
CA PHE A 716 -4.65 -16.35 0.65
C PHE A 716 -5.43 -15.57 -0.42
N GLY A 717 -6.68 -15.20 -0.13
CA GLY A 717 -7.48 -14.38 -1.04
C GLY A 717 -6.87 -12.98 -1.26
N GLU A 718 -7.14 -12.35 -2.40
CA GLU A 718 -6.59 -11.03 -2.76
C GLU A 718 -6.94 -9.93 -1.74
N LEU A 719 -8.06 -10.08 -1.02
CA LEU A 719 -8.47 -9.17 0.05
C LEU A 719 -7.47 -9.13 1.21
N VAL A 720 -6.68 -10.19 1.44
CA VAL A 720 -5.62 -10.23 2.46
C VAL A 720 -4.45 -9.30 2.09
N ALA A 721 -4.19 -9.12 0.80
CA ALA A 721 -3.16 -8.20 0.32
C ALA A 721 -3.61 -6.72 0.46
N ARG A 722 -4.90 -6.44 0.22
CA ARG A 722 -5.46 -5.08 0.26
C ARG A 722 -5.79 -4.62 1.69
N ASP A 723 -6.45 -5.47 2.49
CA ASP A 723 -6.90 -5.12 3.84
C ASP A 723 -5.88 -5.54 4.91
N GLY A 724 -5.39 -4.56 5.68
CA GLY A 724 -4.42 -4.78 6.75
C GLY A 724 -4.98 -5.45 8.00
N LYS A 725 -6.30 -5.60 8.14
CA LYS A 725 -6.89 -6.24 9.32
C LYS A 725 -6.55 -7.73 9.41
N TYR A 726 -6.63 -8.45 8.28
CA TYR A 726 -6.44 -9.90 8.25
C TYR A 726 -5.00 -10.30 8.66
N PRO A 727 -3.94 -9.71 8.07
CA PRO A 727 -2.58 -10.03 8.45
C PRO A 727 -2.25 -9.71 9.92
N ARG A 728 -2.78 -8.60 10.46
CA ARG A 728 -2.58 -8.22 11.88
C ARG A 728 -3.17 -9.24 12.84
N ARG A 729 -4.36 -9.77 12.54
CA ARG A 729 -5.01 -10.82 13.35
C ARG A 729 -4.18 -12.10 13.39
N VAL A 730 -3.61 -12.50 12.25
CA VAL A 730 -2.75 -13.69 12.12
C VAL A 730 -1.44 -13.50 12.87
N VAL A 731 -0.75 -12.38 12.69
CA VAL A 731 0.50 -12.09 13.41
C VAL A 731 0.29 -12.07 14.92
N HIS A 732 -0.80 -11.45 15.38
CA HIS A 732 -1.14 -11.46 16.80
C HIS A 732 -1.32 -12.89 17.30
N ALA A 733 -2.01 -13.76 16.55
CA ALA A 733 -2.12 -15.17 16.90
C ALA A 733 -0.75 -15.88 16.93
N VAL A 734 0.09 -15.70 15.90
CA VAL A 734 1.43 -16.29 15.80
C VAL A 734 2.32 -15.88 16.99
N HIS A 735 2.26 -14.62 17.41
CA HIS A 735 3.00 -14.13 18.57
C HIS A 735 2.64 -14.90 19.85
N TYR A 736 1.35 -15.12 20.11
CA TYR A 736 0.94 -15.88 21.30
C TYR A 736 1.12 -17.39 21.15
N MET A 737 0.97 -17.95 19.94
CA MET A 737 1.12 -19.38 19.69
C MET A 737 2.58 -19.83 19.79
N PHE A 738 3.49 -19.08 19.16
CA PHE A 738 4.88 -19.50 18.95
C PHE A 738 5.92 -18.61 19.63
N GLY A 739 5.51 -17.48 20.23
CA GLY A 739 6.43 -16.53 20.86
C GLY A 739 7.23 -15.68 19.87
N ILE A 740 6.83 -15.67 18.59
CA ILE A 740 7.55 -14.95 17.52
C ILE A 740 6.73 -13.75 17.08
N GLU A 741 7.33 -12.57 17.14
CA GLU A 741 6.75 -11.34 16.63
C GLU A 741 7.13 -11.14 15.15
N PHE A 742 6.16 -11.25 14.25
CA PHE A 742 6.34 -10.92 12.83
C PHE A 742 5.68 -9.59 12.49
N ALA A 743 6.10 -8.98 11.37
CA ALA A 743 5.38 -7.84 10.80
C ALA A 743 4.15 -8.33 9.99
N PRO A 744 3.03 -7.60 9.94
CA PRO A 744 1.84 -7.98 9.16
C PRO A 744 2.14 -8.24 7.68
N GLU A 745 3.11 -7.54 7.11
CA GLU A 745 3.53 -7.68 5.72
C GLU A 745 4.10 -9.08 5.42
N VAL A 746 4.62 -9.79 6.42
CA VAL A 746 5.12 -11.17 6.29
C VAL A 746 4.02 -12.11 5.84
N VAL A 747 2.83 -11.99 6.43
CA VAL A 747 1.68 -12.83 6.05
C VAL A 747 1.24 -12.56 4.61
N ARG A 748 1.32 -11.29 4.16
CA ARG A 748 1.00 -10.91 2.78
C ARG A 748 2.00 -11.50 1.79
N ALA A 749 3.29 -11.47 2.12
CA ALA A 749 4.35 -11.94 1.24
C ALA A 749 4.46 -13.46 1.16
N ASP A 750 4.26 -14.15 2.29
CA ASP A 750 4.30 -15.61 2.34
C ASP A 750 3.13 -16.22 1.57
N GLY A 751 1.98 -15.55 1.60
CA GLY A 751 0.85 -15.79 0.69
C GLY A 751 0.12 -17.12 0.86
N ASN A 752 0.65 -18.06 1.65
CA ASN A 752 0.01 -19.34 2.00
C ASN A 752 0.43 -19.79 3.42
N VAL A 753 -0.28 -20.78 3.98
CA VAL A 753 0.00 -21.30 5.34
C VAL A 753 1.33 -22.05 5.36
N ARG A 754 1.67 -22.75 4.28
CA ARG A 754 2.92 -23.53 4.14
C ARG A 754 4.19 -22.68 4.32
N ASN A 755 4.25 -21.53 3.68
CA ASN A 755 5.40 -20.62 3.70
C ASN A 755 5.49 -19.92 5.06
N LEU A 756 4.34 -19.53 5.62
CA LEU A 756 4.27 -18.96 6.95
C LEU A 756 4.74 -19.95 8.01
N ALA A 757 4.31 -21.22 7.93
CA ALA A 757 4.78 -22.29 8.82
C ALA A 757 6.29 -22.52 8.68
N TRP A 758 6.82 -22.51 7.45
CA TRP A 758 8.27 -22.60 7.22
C TRP A 758 9.03 -21.45 7.90
N ARG A 759 8.54 -20.22 7.75
CA ARG A 759 9.15 -19.04 8.35
C ARG A 759 9.10 -19.07 9.89
N ILE A 760 8.00 -19.57 10.46
CA ILE A 760 7.89 -19.83 11.91
C ILE A 760 8.95 -20.83 12.38
N CYS A 761 9.08 -21.97 11.70
CA CYS A 761 10.09 -22.99 12.05
C CYS A 761 11.51 -22.44 11.95
N ASN A 762 11.82 -21.70 10.88
CA ASN A 762 13.14 -21.10 10.68
C ASN A 762 13.42 -20.02 11.76
N ALA A 763 12.45 -19.16 12.06
CA ALA A 763 12.57 -18.17 13.13
C ALA A 763 12.80 -18.83 14.49
N LYS A 764 12.07 -19.90 14.83
CA LYS A 764 12.31 -20.67 16.06
C LYS A 764 13.72 -21.25 16.09
N GLN A 765 14.21 -21.80 14.98
CA GLN A 765 15.56 -22.36 14.88
C GLN A 765 16.64 -21.28 15.10
N VAL A 766 16.49 -20.11 14.48
CA VAL A 766 17.44 -18.99 14.59
C VAL A 766 17.41 -18.38 15.99
N LEU A 767 16.24 -18.32 16.63
CA LEU A 767 16.06 -17.75 17.97
C LEU A 767 16.30 -18.76 19.10
N ALA A 768 16.32 -20.07 18.81
CA ALA A 768 16.50 -21.13 19.81
C ALA A 768 17.73 -20.94 20.73
N PRO A 769 18.91 -20.51 20.26
CA PRO A 769 20.07 -20.26 21.12
C PRO A 769 19.85 -19.15 22.17
N TYR A 770 18.87 -18.27 21.95
CA TYR A 770 18.55 -17.12 22.80
C TYR A 770 17.28 -17.35 23.64
N SER A 771 16.54 -18.43 23.37
CA SER A 771 15.42 -18.85 24.20
C SER A 771 15.97 -19.41 25.51
N MET A 772 15.80 -18.68 26.61
CA MET A 772 16.11 -19.17 27.96
C MET A 772 15.10 -20.23 28.43
N SER A 773 14.85 -21.26 27.61
CA SER A 773 14.20 -22.49 28.03
C SER A 773 15.26 -23.38 28.68
N HIS A 774 15.25 -23.40 30.01
CA HIS A 774 15.93 -24.34 30.90
C HIS A 774 17.18 -25.02 30.31
N SER A 775 18.37 -24.47 30.59
CA SER A 775 19.56 -25.33 30.69
C SER A 775 19.19 -26.48 31.65
N LYS A 776 19.06 -27.69 31.13
CA LYS A 776 19.08 -28.89 31.98
C LYS A 776 20.38 -28.77 32.78
N GLY A 777 20.25 -28.59 34.09
CA GLY A 777 21.38 -28.34 34.95
C GLY A 777 22.40 -29.45 34.80
N THR A 778 23.58 -29.09 34.33
CA THR A 778 24.80 -29.86 34.54
C THR A 778 25.84 -28.92 35.11
N ASN A 779 25.97 -29.03 36.43
CA ASN A 779 27.15 -28.76 37.23
C ASN A 779 27.73 -27.34 37.16
N THR A 780 27.48 -26.57 38.21
CA THR A 780 28.46 -25.61 38.75
C THR A 780 29.87 -26.22 38.69
N PRO A 781 30.85 -25.59 38.03
CA PRO A 781 32.21 -26.10 38.04
C PRO A 781 32.79 -25.87 39.43
N THR A 782 32.89 -26.93 40.23
CA THR A 782 33.82 -26.95 41.35
C THR A 782 35.22 -26.93 40.77
N GLY A 783 35.92 -25.82 40.94
CA GLY A 783 37.30 -25.69 40.52
C GLY A 783 38.19 -26.64 41.31
N GLU A 784 38.53 -27.79 40.73
CA GLU A 784 39.72 -28.54 41.10
C GLU A 784 40.86 -28.14 40.16
N LYS A 785 41.86 -27.49 40.76
CA LYS A 785 43.17 -27.29 40.16
C LYS A 785 43.89 -28.64 40.13
N GLU A 786 44.16 -29.17 38.95
CA GLU A 786 45.27 -30.10 38.78
C GLU A 786 46.44 -29.40 38.08
N LYS A 787 47.54 -29.35 38.82
CA LYS A 787 48.89 -29.08 38.33
C LYS A 787 49.38 -30.32 37.58
N VAL A 788 49.90 -30.17 36.37
CA VAL A 788 51.30 -30.43 35.98
C VAL A 788 51.58 -29.62 34.71
#